data_AF-A0A2C5YYZ4-F1
#
_entry.id   AF-A0A2C5YYZ4-F1
#
_cell.length_a   1.000
_cell.length_b   1.000
_cell.length_c   1.000
_cell.angle_alpha   90.00
_cell.angle_beta   90.00
_cell.angle_gamma   90.00
#
_symmetry.space_group_name_H-M   'P 1'
#
loop_
_entity.id
_entity.type
_entity.pdbx_description
1 polymer ?
#
loop_
_entity_poly.entity_id
_entity_poly.type
_entity_poly.pdbx_seq_one_letter_code
_entity_poly.pdbx_strand_id
1 'polypeptide(L)'
;MGKITKVIQARHKETMSPWLENFVLTASEAPLPSLPKQLASFPSRWPFSRGDLYHWIPLLNRFDSILEQLCKTYNLSQGPQPRAFGCDLLLNQCKDSIFHNEAAWNENQLMQMGYPPDGDRILAEATLEFTRMLLEHCGNRSIYASSAHLNDLLNSTSLPILISTLKVGVELAQRYQASVKRLAQNTSRLISTALLTNHYNIDLERVQQLAMPFVKTPIASLAATSMYANDLVAVATSDDKQWKEWEDVKVYYFPLDIPTAPMASSDPSRSTIPTIPTTPTPLRKASTAMGAQQLSTPKSRNIPADDSSPITPRTPVLTEDSVNPGQKLFEVPRSVVAALPLHQLVLRCPDDMPSASKYEAFNRLRVAKALGGSLESRRQVLAVRLLAISNLAYIHSDSNFVEKVLRHDSDETRRYQLVYQLSELIHPSTDNSIEVPLWLQSIGLSLLEAMSGIHSKAQDLSSALNTNVNHGILLYVIRKAVAGMASDADDQDDGDHTTELDEWRNSLFSLTLHLSMQPRVGSEMVSAGLMDALVETAFVIFLQANGLDAVSKLLVDTVADTQSWLTTSKPIGPEHRSSAVDYQIPYYKQQTLKWLTRFIHHIMTSAYSFSGNTDRLLRNLAEKSDLLGSLRDIIQAKERYGSVVWTNSVTILSDFINNDPANYAAIMESGMIKTFLEAVTNRSIPAHMADSKRDDSGDDEGSSDSSGISTLVGQDERPHPPSEDVLQNEERGPLAAGILASSDAINIVPHVLSSISLNNSGMKMVVLSRAIDAFFEVFESPAHVKCLDMECDLAQNIGNNFDEFARHHPPLRPCISNAVVDLVARLRFLGLEKSRTAGWGAKLFIASRDGSLLSVNESGELEDASNLSPQVREQAILGDADVDMSDVVAPDESRPSKQGNGESGAHMESITPYIHALANFLAAYLNNATLKMMFIRKGGIELLLDICESPSLPASFGESAASRVLNQVVSQLVEQSPVRALPSLLRRAQASVDVLGPLAAKTRNLPPYFAPFLAPDLGRSRNESETSAAVVTGTTLVKGLLNAQTFIKIIADCFVTTRSSGLSFYPVNVYDYYLTLMPAMAPLPHDPQNKSSPVRDSKIMKP
;
A
#
# COMPACT_ATOMS: atom_id res chain seq x y z
N MET A 1 12.52 -26.67 -10.99
CA MET A 1 12.07 -25.31 -11.39
C MET A 1 10.91 -24.99 -10.46
N GLY A 2 11.06 -24.05 -9.54
CA GLY A 2 10.03 -23.76 -8.51
C GLY A 2 10.52 -22.77 -7.46
N LYS A 3 11.79 -22.88 -7.06
CA LYS A 3 12.39 -21.95 -6.09
C LYS A 3 12.46 -20.51 -6.60
N ILE A 4 12.03 -19.59 -5.75
CA ILE A 4 12.09 -18.15 -5.94
C ILE A 4 13.55 -17.73 -5.80
N THR A 5 14.12 -17.21 -6.89
CA THR A 5 15.51 -16.72 -6.97
C THR A 5 15.62 -15.20 -6.80
N LYS A 6 14.49 -14.50 -6.66
CA LYS A 6 14.46 -13.05 -6.49
C LYS A 6 15.04 -12.65 -5.13
N VAL A 7 15.83 -11.58 -5.12
CA VAL A 7 16.49 -11.05 -3.92
C VAL A 7 15.67 -9.91 -3.32
N ILE A 8 15.62 -9.85 -1.99
CA ILE A 8 15.00 -8.75 -1.26
C ILE A 8 15.76 -7.44 -1.53
N GLN A 9 15.04 -6.41 -1.94
CA GLN A 9 15.55 -5.07 -2.23
C GLN A 9 15.41 -4.16 -1.01
N ALA A 10 16.11 -3.02 -0.98
CA ALA A 10 16.05 -2.06 0.14
C ALA A 10 14.62 -1.67 0.55
N ARG A 11 13.77 -1.31 -0.43
CA ARG A 11 12.34 -1.00 -0.20
C ARG A 11 11.53 -2.11 0.48
N HIS A 12 11.92 -3.37 0.26
CA HIS A 12 11.26 -4.51 0.87
C HIS A 12 11.76 -4.70 2.31
N LYS A 13 13.03 -4.39 2.59
CA LYS A 13 13.57 -4.44 3.96
C LYS A 13 12.96 -3.38 4.88
N GLU A 14 12.61 -2.22 4.36
CA GLU A 14 11.97 -1.12 5.13
C GLU A 14 10.69 -1.55 5.85
N THR A 15 9.91 -2.46 5.27
CA THR A 15 8.64 -2.96 5.83
C THR A 15 8.80 -4.22 6.68
N MET A 16 10.02 -4.75 6.81
CA MET A 16 10.30 -5.98 7.57
C MET A 16 10.61 -5.63 9.02
N SER A 17 9.91 -6.25 9.98
CA SER A 17 10.27 -6.14 11.39
C SER A 17 11.27 -7.25 11.81
N PRO A 18 12.17 -6.98 12.77
CA PRO A 18 13.07 -8.01 13.31
C PRO A 18 12.34 -9.25 13.86
N TRP A 19 11.17 -9.09 14.47
CA TRP A 19 10.35 -10.23 14.88
C TRP A 19 9.88 -11.09 13.70
N LEU A 20 9.41 -10.45 12.62
CA LEU A 20 8.97 -11.17 11.43
C LEU A 20 10.15 -11.92 10.80
N GLU A 21 11.32 -11.28 10.73
CA GLU A 21 12.56 -11.91 10.25
C GLU A 21 12.90 -13.16 11.09
N ASN A 22 12.84 -13.07 12.42
CA ASN A 22 13.09 -14.20 13.31
C ASN A 22 12.05 -15.33 13.17
N PHE A 23 10.76 -14.98 13.04
CA PHE A 23 9.71 -15.96 12.82
C PHE A 23 9.92 -16.71 11.49
N VAL A 24 10.21 -16.00 10.41
CA VAL A 24 10.46 -16.60 9.09
C VAL A 24 11.66 -17.53 9.15
N LEU A 25 12.77 -17.11 9.79
CA LEU A 25 13.96 -17.94 9.95
C LEU A 25 13.64 -19.21 10.76
N THR A 26 13.02 -19.06 11.93
CA THR A 26 12.65 -20.17 12.80
C THR A 26 11.72 -21.16 12.10
N ALA A 27 10.68 -20.68 11.41
CA ALA A 27 9.76 -21.52 10.65
C ALA A 27 10.43 -22.18 9.42
N SER A 28 11.42 -21.53 8.81
CA SER A 28 12.17 -22.09 7.68
C SER A 28 13.17 -23.18 8.10
N GLU A 29 13.56 -23.23 9.37
CA GLU A 29 14.54 -24.21 9.89
C GLU A 29 13.90 -25.28 10.80
N ALA A 30 12.67 -25.07 11.30
CA ALA A 30 11.98 -25.98 12.22
C ALA A 30 11.80 -27.39 11.63
N PRO A 31 12.08 -28.51 12.33
CA PRO A 31 11.86 -29.86 11.79
C PRO A 31 10.44 -30.10 11.25
N LEU A 32 10.29 -30.88 10.17
CA LEU A 32 8.99 -31.12 9.50
C LEU A 32 7.81 -31.39 10.46
N PRO A 33 7.92 -32.28 11.48
CA PRO A 33 6.80 -32.55 12.39
C PRO A 33 6.45 -31.39 13.34
N SER A 34 7.38 -30.46 13.56
CA SER A 34 7.14 -29.28 14.40
C SER A 34 6.58 -28.09 13.63
N LEU A 35 6.74 -28.08 12.30
CA LEU A 35 6.36 -26.96 11.45
C LEU A 35 4.88 -26.57 11.58
N PRO A 36 3.89 -27.48 11.54
CA PRO A 36 2.49 -27.09 11.72
C PRO A 36 2.21 -26.36 13.05
N LYS A 37 2.86 -26.77 14.14
CA LYS A 37 2.73 -26.08 15.45
C LYS A 37 3.40 -24.70 15.43
N GLN A 38 4.53 -24.56 14.74
CA GLN A 38 5.19 -23.25 14.57
C GLN A 38 4.33 -22.31 13.72
N LEU A 39 3.75 -22.79 12.62
CA LEU A 39 2.83 -22.01 11.79
C LEU A 39 1.57 -21.61 12.56
N ALA A 40 1.02 -22.51 13.38
CA ALA A 40 -0.13 -22.23 14.24
C ALA A 40 0.16 -21.23 15.38
N SER A 41 1.43 -20.99 15.71
CA SER A 41 1.81 -19.95 16.69
C SER A 41 1.77 -18.52 16.11
N PHE A 42 1.64 -18.39 14.78
CA PHE A 42 1.46 -17.10 14.14
C PHE A 42 0.02 -16.58 14.40
N PRO A 43 -0.18 -15.30 14.76
CA PRO A 43 -1.52 -14.75 14.99
C PRO A 43 -2.40 -14.94 13.75
N SER A 44 -3.55 -15.60 13.92
CA SER A 44 -4.48 -15.80 12.79
C SER A 44 -5.21 -14.50 12.43
N ARG A 45 -5.32 -13.54 13.35
CA ARG A 45 -5.64 -12.15 13.03
C ARG A 45 -4.38 -11.44 12.54
N TRP A 46 -4.38 -11.02 11.28
CA TRP A 46 -3.19 -10.45 10.64
C TRP A 46 -2.64 -9.22 11.38
N PRO A 47 -1.39 -9.27 11.93
CA PRO A 47 -0.90 -8.26 12.86
C PRO A 47 -0.22 -7.05 12.19
N PHE A 48 -0.18 -6.99 10.85
CA PHE A 48 0.55 -5.97 10.08
C PHE A 48 -0.35 -5.18 9.13
N SER A 49 0.12 -4.01 8.66
CA SER A 49 -0.65 -3.18 7.71
C SER A 49 -0.91 -3.84 6.36
N ARG A 50 0.16 -4.31 5.74
CA ARG A 50 0.14 -5.18 4.57
C ARG A 50 1.51 -5.85 4.50
N GLY A 51 1.55 -7.18 4.52
CA GLY A 51 2.82 -7.89 4.42
C GLY A 51 3.47 -7.72 3.05
N ASP A 52 4.76 -7.95 2.95
CA ASP A 52 5.44 -8.12 1.67
C ASP A 52 5.83 -9.58 1.49
N LEU A 53 5.37 -10.22 0.41
CA LEU A 53 5.67 -11.63 0.17
C LEU A 53 7.19 -11.88 0.02
N TYR A 54 7.99 -10.85 -0.30
CA TYR A 54 9.45 -10.95 -0.32
C TYR A 54 10.06 -11.33 1.03
N HIS A 55 9.44 -10.95 2.16
CA HIS A 55 9.88 -11.34 3.50
C HIS A 55 9.80 -12.86 3.72
N TRP A 56 8.85 -13.50 3.02
CA TRP A 56 8.50 -14.90 3.21
C TRP A 56 9.20 -15.85 2.22
N ILE A 57 10.09 -15.35 1.36
CA ILE A 57 10.78 -16.15 0.33
C ILE A 57 11.45 -17.41 0.91
N PRO A 58 12.19 -17.37 2.04
CA PRO A 58 12.79 -18.56 2.62
C PRO A 58 11.75 -19.63 2.96
N LEU A 59 10.66 -19.23 3.63
CA LEU A 59 9.59 -20.13 4.03
C LEU A 59 8.79 -20.65 2.83
N LEU A 60 8.51 -19.80 1.83
CA LEU A 60 7.83 -20.20 0.59
C LEU A 60 8.66 -21.20 -0.22
N ASN A 61 9.98 -21.04 -0.30
CA ASN A 61 10.87 -22.01 -0.94
C ASN A 61 10.91 -23.34 -0.17
N ARG A 62 10.72 -23.30 1.15
CA ARG A 62 10.56 -24.51 1.96
C ARG A 62 9.22 -25.18 1.69
N PHE A 63 8.13 -24.43 1.64
CA PHE A 63 6.80 -24.94 1.27
C PHE A 63 6.82 -25.57 -0.12
N ASP A 64 7.46 -24.93 -1.09
CA ASP A 64 7.70 -25.50 -2.43
C ASP A 64 8.35 -26.89 -2.35
N SER A 65 9.42 -27.01 -1.55
CA SER A 65 10.13 -28.28 -1.35
C SER A 65 9.28 -29.35 -0.64
N ILE A 66 8.43 -28.95 0.31
CA ILE A 66 7.48 -29.85 1.00
C ILE A 66 6.45 -30.39 0.00
N LEU A 67 5.85 -29.51 -0.80
CA LEU A 67 4.86 -29.88 -1.82
C LEU A 67 5.48 -30.73 -2.93
N GLU A 68 6.71 -30.42 -3.37
CA GLU A 68 7.47 -31.22 -4.34
C GLU A 68 7.70 -32.65 -3.81
N GLN A 69 8.21 -32.77 -2.59
CA GLN A 69 8.49 -34.08 -1.99
C GLN A 69 7.20 -34.87 -1.71
N LEU A 70 6.11 -34.20 -1.32
CA LEU A 70 4.80 -34.84 -1.14
C LEU A 70 4.29 -35.41 -2.47
N CYS A 71 4.33 -34.62 -3.55
CA CYS A 71 3.90 -35.06 -4.88
C CYS A 71 4.73 -36.25 -5.37
N LYS A 72 6.04 -36.25 -5.12
CA LYS A 72 6.95 -37.36 -5.42
C LYS A 72 6.63 -38.61 -4.59
N THR A 73 6.41 -38.47 -3.29
CA THR A 73 6.17 -39.57 -2.35
C THR A 73 4.86 -40.31 -2.65
N TYR A 74 3.86 -39.61 -3.19
CA TYR A 74 2.55 -40.18 -3.50
C TYR A 74 2.24 -40.28 -5.00
N ASN A 75 3.25 -40.10 -5.87
CA ASN A 75 3.15 -40.17 -7.34
C ASN A 75 2.03 -39.29 -7.94
N LEU A 76 1.77 -38.13 -7.34
CA LEU A 76 0.66 -37.25 -7.74
C LEU A 76 0.91 -36.57 -9.11
N SER A 77 2.17 -36.46 -9.54
CA SER A 77 2.54 -35.93 -10.86
C SER A 77 2.26 -36.92 -12.02
N GLN A 78 2.12 -38.21 -11.72
CA GLN A 78 1.88 -39.26 -12.72
C GLN A 78 0.39 -39.54 -12.97
N GLY A 79 -0.50 -38.92 -12.21
CA GLY A 79 -1.95 -39.11 -12.29
C GLY A 79 -2.59 -39.32 -10.93
N PRO A 80 -3.82 -39.86 -10.88
CA PRO A 80 -4.55 -40.10 -9.64
C PRO A 80 -3.76 -40.87 -8.59
N GLN A 81 -3.87 -40.46 -7.34
CA GLN A 81 -3.12 -41.02 -6.21
C GLN A 81 -3.29 -42.56 -6.09
N PRO A 82 -2.19 -43.36 -6.15
CA PRO A 82 -2.25 -44.82 -6.20
C PRO A 82 -2.31 -45.51 -4.82
N ARG A 83 -2.04 -44.79 -3.73
CA ARG A 83 -2.03 -45.30 -2.34
C ARG A 83 -2.56 -44.27 -1.35
N ALA A 84 -2.99 -44.68 -0.15
CA ALA A 84 -3.41 -43.75 0.89
C ALA A 84 -2.26 -42.87 1.41
N PHE A 85 -2.60 -41.72 2.00
CA PHE A 85 -1.63 -40.90 2.74
C PHE A 85 -1.18 -41.64 4.01
N GLY A 86 0.11 -41.50 4.32
CA GLY A 86 0.77 -42.01 5.52
C GLY A 86 1.59 -40.91 6.21
N CYS A 87 2.69 -41.32 6.85
CA CYS A 87 3.66 -40.42 7.48
C CYS A 87 5.05 -40.51 6.82
N ASP A 88 5.14 -40.95 5.56
CA ASP A 88 6.40 -41.22 4.87
C ASP A 88 7.30 -39.98 4.77
N LEU A 89 6.71 -38.80 4.53
CA LEU A 89 7.41 -37.52 4.47
C LEU A 89 7.85 -37.08 5.87
N LEU A 90 6.96 -37.16 6.86
CA LEU A 90 7.26 -36.79 8.25
C LEU A 90 8.33 -37.68 8.91
N LEU A 91 8.35 -38.98 8.59
CA LEU A 91 9.35 -39.92 9.09
C LEU A 91 10.74 -39.63 8.51
N ASN A 92 10.80 -39.10 7.28
CA ASN A 92 12.02 -38.71 6.57
C ASN A 92 13.11 -39.80 6.55
N GLN A 93 12.71 -41.06 6.34
CA GLN A 93 13.63 -42.22 6.33
C GLN A 93 14.19 -42.54 4.94
N CYS A 94 13.68 -41.90 3.89
CA CYS A 94 14.08 -42.13 2.52
C CYS A 94 15.32 -41.32 2.15
N LYS A 95 16.38 -41.99 1.67
CA LYS A 95 17.64 -41.33 1.24
C LYS A 95 17.46 -40.42 0.02
N ASP A 96 16.43 -40.64 -0.79
CA ASP A 96 16.09 -39.82 -1.97
C ASP A 96 15.18 -38.62 -1.62
N SER A 97 14.98 -38.35 -0.32
CA SER A 97 14.22 -37.20 0.19
C SER A 97 15.02 -35.90 0.00
N ILE A 98 14.32 -34.84 -0.42
CA ILE A 98 14.89 -33.48 -0.43
C ILE A 98 15.35 -33.07 0.98
N PHE A 99 14.71 -33.61 2.02
CA PHE A 99 15.00 -33.35 3.42
C PHE A 99 15.94 -34.36 4.08
N HIS A 100 16.68 -35.19 3.32
CA HIS A 100 17.57 -36.23 3.88
C HIS A 100 18.62 -35.72 4.89
N ASN A 101 18.94 -34.42 4.87
CA ASN A 101 19.85 -33.77 5.83
C ASN A 101 19.16 -33.39 7.16
N GLU A 102 17.82 -33.37 7.21
CA GLU A 102 17.06 -33.16 8.44
C GLU A 102 16.96 -34.45 9.28
N ALA A 103 16.57 -34.31 10.55
CA ALA A 103 16.42 -35.45 11.44
C ALA A 103 15.37 -36.46 10.95
N ALA A 104 15.67 -37.76 11.08
CA ALA A 104 14.70 -38.84 10.88
C ALA A 104 13.86 -39.06 12.14
N TRP A 105 12.59 -39.42 11.94
CA TRP A 105 11.61 -39.57 13.02
C TRP A 105 11.03 -40.99 13.07
N ASN A 106 10.43 -41.33 14.22
CA ASN A 106 9.75 -42.61 14.45
C ASN A 106 8.25 -42.41 14.66
N GLU A 107 7.44 -43.41 14.32
CA GLU A 107 5.97 -43.36 14.43
C GLU A 107 5.49 -43.01 15.84
N ASN A 108 6.12 -43.57 16.88
CA ASN A 108 5.79 -43.27 18.28
C ASN A 108 5.98 -41.78 18.64
N GLN A 109 6.99 -41.12 18.06
CA GLN A 109 7.24 -39.69 18.31
C GLN A 109 6.18 -38.83 17.61
N LEU A 110 5.80 -39.20 16.37
CA LEU A 110 4.74 -38.52 15.64
C LEU A 110 3.39 -38.65 16.36
N MET A 111 3.07 -39.84 16.88
CA MET A 111 1.86 -40.06 17.68
C MET A 111 1.87 -39.21 18.97
N GLN A 112 2.99 -39.13 19.68
CA GLN A 112 3.13 -38.25 20.86
C GLN A 112 2.95 -36.77 20.52
N MET A 113 3.30 -36.37 19.29
CA MET A 113 3.09 -35.00 18.81
C MET A 113 1.65 -34.72 18.35
N GLY A 114 0.78 -35.75 18.29
CA GLY A 114 -0.63 -35.65 17.94
C GLY A 114 -0.96 -35.96 16.47
N TYR A 115 -0.03 -36.53 15.69
CA TYR A 115 -0.29 -36.83 14.29
C TYR A 115 -1.19 -38.07 14.11
N PRO A 116 -2.19 -38.00 13.21
CA PRO A 116 -2.94 -39.17 12.76
C PRO A 116 -2.08 -40.05 11.82
N PRO A 117 -2.52 -41.27 11.46
CA PRO A 117 -1.79 -42.15 10.56
C PRO A 117 -1.57 -41.58 9.15
N ASP A 118 -2.37 -40.60 8.74
CA ASP A 118 -2.22 -39.83 7.51
C ASP A 118 -1.51 -38.48 7.74
N GLY A 119 -0.55 -38.42 8.67
CA GLY A 119 0.08 -37.19 9.13
C GLY A 119 0.68 -36.30 8.03
N ASP A 120 1.16 -36.87 6.92
CA ASP A 120 1.66 -36.08 5.78
C ASP A 120 0.56 -35.18 5.17
N ARG A 121 -0.72 -35.59 5.25
CA ARG A 121 -1.87 -34.77 4.86
C ARG A 121 -1.96 -33.52 5.72
N ILE A 122 -1.80 -33.64 7.04
CA ILE A 122 -1.87 -32.51 7.98
C ILE A 122 -0.77 -31.49 7.71
N LEU A 123 0.45 -31.96 7.43
CA LEU A 123 1.57 -31.09 7.04
C LEU A 123 1.25 -30.30 5.75
N ALA A 124 0.68 -30.98 4.75
CA ALA A 124 0.28 -30.35 3.50
C ALA A 124 -0.84 -29.32 3.69
N GLU A 125 -1.85 -29.62 4.49
CA GLU A 125 -2.95 -28.71 4.83
C GLU A 125 -2.43 -27.44 5.52
N ALA A 126 -1.62 -27.58 6.58
CA ALA A 126 -1.03 -26.44 7.29
C ALA A 126 -0.17 -25.57 6.36
N THR A 127 0.58 -26.20 5.43
CA THR A 127 1.40 -25.50 4.44
C THR A 127 0.53 -24.68 3.46
N LEU A 128 -0.56 -25.27 2.96
CA LEU A 128 -1.48 -24.62 2.02
C LEU A 128 -2.31 -23.52 2.70
N GLU A 129 -2.78 -23.74 3.93
CA GLU A 129 -3.52 -22.75 4.70
C GLU A 129 -2.67 -21.53 5.04
N PHE A 130 -1.43 -21.73 5.49
CA PHE A 130 -0.52 -20.63 5.72
C PHE A 130 -0.16 -19.91 4.41
N THR A 131 0.03 -20.65 3.32
CA THR A 131 0.24 -20.06 1.98
C THR A 131 -0.93 -19.19 1.56
N ARG A 132 -2.17 -19.65 1.79
CA ARG A 132 -3.39 -18.87 1.53
C ARG A 132 -3.40 -17.57 2.33
N MET A 133 -3.17 -17.64 3.64
CA MET A 133 -3.11 -16.45 4.51
C MET A 133 -2.06 -15.44 4.03
N LEU A 134 -0.87 -15.91 3.63
CA LEU A 134 0.17 -15.04 3.07
C LEU A 134 -0.28 -14.38 1.77
N LEU A 135 -0.93 -15.13 0.87
CA LEU A 135 -1.44 -14.57 -0.38
C LEU A 135 -2.57 -13.58 -0.15
N GLU A 136 -3.44 -13.80 0.83
CA GLU A 136 -4.54 -12.87 1.18
C GLU A 136 -3.99 -11.54 1.72
N HIS A 137 -3.04 -11.58 2.65
CA HIS A 137 -2.61 -10.38 3.39
C HIS A 137 -1.31 -9.72 2.91
N CYS A 138 -0.54 -10.36 2.01
CA CYS A 138 0.68 -9.78 1.45
C CYS A 138 0.49 -9.14 0.06
N GLY A 139 1.30 -8.10 -0.19
CA GLY A 139 1.58 -7.56 -1.53
C GLY A 139 2.58 -8.42 -2.31
N ASN A 140 2.95 -8.00 -3.52
CA ASN A 140 3.95 -8.69 -4.36
C ASN A 140 3.67 -10.19 -4.59
N ARG A 141 2.38 -10.57 -4.62
CA ARG A 141 1.90 -11.94 -4.86
C ARG A 141 2.46 -12.59 -6.15
N SER A 142 3.10 -11.81 -7.03
CA SER A 142 3.71 -12.26 -8.27
C SER A 142 4.88 -13.21 -8.15
N ILE A 143 5.50 -13.26 -6.97
CA ILE A 143 6.69 -14.09 -6.73
C ILE A 143 6.35 -15.54 -6.38
N TYR A 144 5.11 -15.85 -6.01
CA TYR A 144 4.70 -17.22 -5.69
C TYR A 144 4.86 -18.13 -6.92
N ALA A 145 5.56 -19.25 -6.75
CA ALA A 145 6.04 -20.09 -7.83
C ALA A 145 5.65 -21.58 -7.73
N SER A 146 5.00 -22.01 -6.64
CA SER A 146 4.62 -23.42 -6.39
C SER A 146 3.32 -23.86 -7.06
N SER A 147 2.80 -23.07 -8.03
CA SER A 147 1.53 -23.34 -8.71
C SER A 147 1.51 -24.68 -9.47
N ALA A 148 2.66 -25.13 -9.98
CA ALA A 148 2.78 -26.44 -10.61
C ALA A 148 2.50 -27.61 -9.65
N HIS A 149 2.89 -27.50 -8.38
CA HIS A 149 2.60 -28.53 -7.38
C HIS A 149 1.11 -28.55 -7.01
N LEU A 150 0.44 -27.40 -7.00
CA LEU A 150 -1.01 -27.32 -6.81
C LEU A 150 -1.77 -28.10 -7.89
N ASN A 151 -1.29 -28.09 -9.13
CA ASN A 151 -1.85 -28.89 -10.21
C ASN A 151 -1.79 -30.40 -9.95
N ASP A 152 -0.68 -30.87 -9.39
CA ASP A 152 -0.48 -32.28 -9.07
C ASP A 152 -1.32 -32.70 -7.86
N LEU A 153 -1.51 -31.81 -6.88
CA LEU A 153 -2.39 -32.05 -5.73
C LEU A 153 -3.85 -32.29 -6.12
N LEU A 154 -4.31 -31.83 -7.29
CA LEU A 154 -5.65 -32.15 -7.81
C LEU A 154 -5.86 -33.66 -8.03
N ASN A 155 -4.78 -34.43 -8.13
CA ASN A 155 -4.80 -35.90 -8.20
C ASN A 155 -4.96 -36.59 -6.82
N SER A 156 -5.04 -35.83 -5.73
CA SER A 156 -5.20 -36.34 -4.36
C SER A 156 -6.55 -37.03 -4.15
N THR A 157 -6.58 -38.08 -3.33
CA THR A 157 -7.83 -38.72 -2.88
C THR A 157 -8.48 -38.00 -1.70
N SER A 158 -7.77 -37.09 -1.04
CA SER A 158 -8.22 -36.33 0.13
C SER A 158 -8.98 -35.06 -0.27
N LEU A 159 -10.25 -34.96 0.14
CA LEU A 159 -11.07 -33.75 -0.09
C LEU A 159 -10.52 -32.51 0.64
N PRO A 160 -10.07 -32.59 1.90
CA PRO A 160 -9.41 -31.46 2.57
C PRO A 160 -8.22 -30.87 1.80
N ILE A 161 -7.33 -31.71 1.26
CA ILE A 161 -6.20 -31.24 0.43
C ILE A 161 -6.72 -30.50 -0.81
N LEU A 162 -7.77 -31.01 -1.47
CA LEU A 162 -8.36 -30.34 -2.63
C LEU A 162 -8.96 -28.99 -2.26
N ILE A 163 -9.65 -28.90 -1.10
CA ILE A 163 -10.21 -27.64 -0.59
C ILE A 163 -9.09 -26.62 -0.36
N SER A 164 -8.05 -26.99 0.40
CA SER A 164 -6.92 -26.09 0.68
C SER A 164 -6.15 -25.70 -0.59
N THR A 165 -5.98 -26.64 -1.52
CA THR A 165 -5.36 -26.39 -2.84
C THR A 165 -6.17 -25.41 -3.67
N LEU A 166 -7.49 -25.60 -3.76
CA LEU A 166 -8.38 -24.73 -4.53
C LEU A 166 -8.56 -23.36 -3.89
N LYS A 167 -8.51 -23.25 -2.55
CA LYS A 167 -8.48 -21.96 -1.84
C LYS A 167 -7.23 -21.15 -2.22
N VAL A 168 -6.05 -21.76 -2.22
CA VAL A 168 -4.83 -21.12 -2.75
C VAL A 168 -4.99 -20.79 -4.24
N GLY A 169 -5.62 -21.68 -5.01
CA GLY A 169 -5.98 -21.43 -6.40
C GLY A 169 -6.82 -20.16 -6.60
N VAL A 170 -7.85 -19.93 -5.76
CA VAL A 170 -8.72 -18.75 -5.87
C VAL A 170 -7.89 -17.46 -5.74
N GLU A 171 -6.96 -17.38 -4.79
CA GLU A 171 -6.06 -16.23 -4.64
C GLU A 171 -5.17 -15.99 -5.87
N LEU A 172 -4.69 -17.06 -6.50
CA LEU A 172 -3.92 -17.00 -7.74
C LEU A 172 -4.79 -16.57 -8.94
N ALA A 173 -6.03 -17.05 -9.00
CA ALA A 173 -6.99 -16.72 -10.04
C ALA A 173 -7.41 -15.25 -9.97
N GLN A 174 -7.70 -14.72 -8.78
CA GLN A 174 -7.96 -13.29 -8.55
C GLN A 174 -6.76 -12.42 -8.96
N ARG A 175 -5.54 -12.84 -8.59
CA ARG A 175 -4.30 -12.17 -9.01
C ARG A 175 -4.15 -12.14 -10.54
N TYR A 176 -4.46 -13.24 -11.23
CA TYR A 176 -4.49 -13.28 -12.69
C TYR A 176 -5.52 -12.29 -13.24
N GLN A 177 -6.75 -12.30 -12.74
CA GLN A 177 -7.82 -11.40 -13.17
C GLN A 177 -7.44 -9.92 -13.00
N ALA A 178 -6.86 -9.54 -11.86
CA ALA A 178 -6.38 -8.18 -11.61
C ALA A 178 -5.25 -7.76 -12.56
N SER A 179 -4.44 -8.72 -13.01
CA SER A 179 -3.37 -8.47 -13.98
C SER A 179 -3.92 -8.34 -15.40
N VAL A 180 -4.91 -9.15 -15.78
CA VAL A 180 -5.65 -9.03 -17.04
C VAL A 180 -6.37 -7.69 -17.12
N LYS A 181 -7.10 -7.27 -16.08
CA LYS A 181 -7.82 -5.98 -16.04
C LYS A 181 -6.89 -4.77 -16.25
N ARG A 182 -5.67 -4.80 -15.71
CA ARG A 182 -4.65 -3.75 -15.92
C ARG A 182 -4.08 -3.74 -17.35
N LEU A 183 -3.99 -4.91 -18.00
CA LEU A 183 -3.36 -5.07 -19.31
C LEU A 183 -4.35 -5.01 -20.50
N ALA A 184 -5.64 -5.27 -20.24
CA ALA A 184 -6.71 -5.34 -21.23
C ALA A 184 -7.00 -4.00 -21.92
N GLN A 185 -6.44 -2.89 -21.44
CA GLN A 185 -6.50 -1.62 -22.15
C GLN A 185 -5.66 -1.63 -23.44
N ASN A 186 -4.71 -2.56 -23.66
CA ASN A 186 -3.74 -2.46 -24.76
C ASN A 186 -3.26 -3.75 -25.49
N THR A 187 -3.75 -5.00 -25.28
CA THR A 187 -3.02 -6.16 -25.89
C THR A 187 -3.74 -7.47 -26.30
N SER A 188 -3.04 -8.25 -27.15
CA SER A 188 -3.48 -9.42 -27.95
C SER A 188 -3.56 -10.78 -27.21
N ARG A 189 -4.25 -11.77 -27.82
CA ARG A 189 -4.54 -13.11 -27.28
C ARG A 189 -3.32 -13.99 -26.91
N LEU A 190 -2.12 -13.73 -27.44
CA LEU A 190 -0.94 -14.54 -27.11
C LEU A 190 -0.41 -14.25 -25.70
N ILE A 191 -0.58 -13.01 -25.22
CA ILE A 191 -0.11 -12.57 -23.91
C ILE A 191 -0.95 -13.18 -22.78
N SER A 192 -2.23 -13.51 -23.02
CA SER A 192 -3.08 -14.11 -21.99
C SER A 192 -2.63 -15.51 -21.58
N THR A 193 -2.08 -16.31 -22.50
CA THR A 193 -1.63 -17.68 -22.19
C THR A 193 -0.36 -17.71 -21.33
N ALA A 194 0.68 -16.95 -21.71
CA ALA A 194 1.90 -16.83 -20.91
C ALA A 194 1.62 -16.17 -19.55
N LEU A 195 0.75 -15.17 -19.51
CA LEU A 195 0.31 -14.53 -18.27
C LEU A 195 -0.43 -15.52 -17.36
N LEU A 196 -1.29 -16.36 -17.93
CA LEU A 196 -1.99 -17.41 -17.19
C LEU A 196 -0.99 -18.41 -16.60
N THR A 197 -0.06 -18.94 -17.40
CA THR A 197 0.97 -19.87 -16.89
C THR A 197 1.82 -19.24 -15.77
N ASN A 198 2.14 -17.95 -15.86
CA ASN A 198 2.91 -17.24 -14.83
C ASN A 198 2.14 -16.95 -13.54
N HIS A 199 0.80 -16.93 -13.58
CA HIS A 199 -0.04 -16.55 -12.44
C HIS A 199 -0.82 -17.73 -11.85
N TYR A 200 -1.25 -18.66 -12.68
CA TYR A 200 -2.13 -19.79 -12.38
C TYR A 200 -1.72 -21.00 -13.24
N ASN A 201 -0.60 -21.65 -12.88
CA ASN A 201 -0.09 -22.84 -13.58
C ASN A 201 -0.81 -24.13 -13.14
N ILE A 202 -2.14 -24.12 -13.23
CA ILE A 202 -3.01 -25.27 -12.91
C ILE A 202 -3.81 -25.60 -14.15
N ASP A 203 -3.89 -26.89 -14.49
CA ASP A 203 -4.61 -27.38 -15.66
C ASP A 203 -6.11 -27.07 -15.55
N LEU A 204 -6.60 -26.21 -16.45
CA LEU A 204 -7.99 -25.78 -16.47
C LEU A 204 -8.96 -26.92 -16.75
N GLU A 205 -8.56 -27.95 -17.52
CA GLU A 205 -9.44 -29.09 -17.79
C GLU A 205 -9.68 -29.89 -16.51
N ARG A 206 -8.66 -30.08 -15.68
CA ARG A 206 -8.81 -30.74 -14.37
C ARG A 206 -9.73 -29.95 -13.44
N VAL A 207 -9.57 -28.62 -13.39
CA VAL A 207 -10.45 -27.75 -12.58
C VAL A 207 -11.88 -27.76 -13.13
N GLN A 208 -12.05 -27.76 -14.46
CA GLN A 208 -13.37 -27.86 -15.09
C GLN A 208 -14.06 -29.19 -14.76
N GLN A 209 -13.33 -30.30 -14.73
CA GLN A 209 -13.88 -31.59 -14.29
C GLN A 209 -14.37 -31.54 -12.83
N LEU A 210 -13.67 -30.83 -11.94
CA LEU A 210 -14.09 -30.64 -10.54
C LEU A 210 -15.33 -29.73 -10.42
N ALA A 211 -15.50 -28.78 -11.35
CA ALA A 211 -16.62 -27.85 -11.40
C ALA A 211 -17.91 -28.47 -11.98
N MET A 212 -17.82 -29.64 -12.63
CA MET A 212 -18.96 -30.27 -13.30
C MET A 212 -20.13 -30.55 -12.33
N PRO A 213 -21.39 -30.46 -12.80
CA PRO A 213 -22.54 -30.92 -12.06
C PRO A 213 -22.44 -32.38 -11.62
N PHE A 214 -23.05 -32.69 -10.49
CA PHE A 214 -23.15 -34.07 -10.02
C PHE A 214 -24.16 -34.82 -10.90
N VAL A 215 -23.66 -35.77 -11.69
CA VAL A 215 -24.48 -36.58 -12.62
C VAL A 215 -24.73 -37.96 -12.02
N LYS A 216 -26.00 -38.37 -11.96
CA LYS A 216 -26.38 -39.74 -11.55
C LYS A 216 -26.20 -40.69 -12.75
N THR A 217 -25.45 -41.78 -12.58
CA THR A 217 -25.26 -42.81 -13.61
C THR A 217 -25.83 -44.16 -13.17
N PRO A 218 -27.15 -44.39 -13.24
CA PRO A 218 -27.76 -45.60 -12.71
C PRO A 218 -27.31 -46.85 -13.51
N ILE A 219 -26.86 -47.89 -12.82
CA ILE A 219 -26.52 -49.19 -13.44
C ILE A 219 -27.75 -50.12 -13.54
N ALA A 220 -28.79 -49.92 -12.70
CA ALA A 220 -30.06 -50.64 -12.79
C ALA A 220 -31.27 -49.73 -12.49
N SER A 221 -32.38 -49.95 -13.22
CA SER A 221 -33.65 -49.24 -13.02
C SER A 221 -34.40 -49.79 -11.80
N LEU A 222 -34.42 -49.03 -10.71
CA LEU A 222 -35.38 -49.20 -9.63
C LEU A 222 -36.00 -47.84 -9.31
N ALA A 223 -37.33 -47.79 -9.31
CA ALA A 223 -38.13 -46.62 -9.05
C ALA A 223 -38.18 -46.31 -7.55
N ALA A 224 -37.48 -45.25 -7.13
CA ALA A 224 -37.71 -44.52 -5.88
C ALA A 224 -37.27 -43.05 -6.04
N THR A 225 -37.85 -42.16 -5.23
CA THR A 225 -37.61 -40.71 -5.21
C THR A 225 -36.15 -40.38 -4.84
N SER A 226 -35.27 -40.39 -5.84
CA SER A 226 -33.87 -40.00 -5.71
C SER A 226 -33.75 -38.51 -5.40
N MET A 227 -32.89 -38.14 -4.44
CA MET A 227 -32.46 -36.76 -4.27
C MET A 227 -31.83 -36.22 -5.56
N TYR A 228 -31.95 -34.92 -5.74
CA TYR A 228 -31.46 -34.21 -6.91
C TYR A 228 -30.18 -33.44 -6.54
N ALA A 229 -29.04 -33.83 -7.11
CA ALA A 229 -27.73 -33.36 -6.65
C ALA A 229 -27.36 -31.92 -7.05
N ASN A 230 -28.18 -31.25 -7.88
CA ASN A 230 -28.06 -29.80 -8.07
C ASN A 230 -28.92 -29.01 -7.06
N ASP A 231 -29.65 -29.68 -6.16
CA ASP A 231 -30.16 -29.06 -4.93
C ASP A 231 -29.02 -29.03 -3.89
N LEU A 232 -28.27 -27.92 -3.88
CA LEU A 232 -27.06 -27.78 -3.08
C LEU A 232 -27.38 -27.77 -1.58
N VAL A 233 -28.55 -27.22 -1.21
CA VAL A 233 -29.04 -27.22 0.17
C VAL A 233 -29.31 -28.65 0.62
N ALA A 234 -29.96 -29.47 -0.22
CA ALA A 234 -30.16 -30.88 0.07
C ALA A 234 -28.84 -31.65 0.25
N VAL A 235 -27.82 -31.38 -0.57
CA VAL A 235 -26.48 -32.00 -0.42
C VAL A 235 -25.85 -31.64 0.93
N ALA A 236 -26.02 -30.40 1.39
CA ALA A 236 -25.41 -29.87 2.61
C ALA A 236 -26.14 -30.24 3.92
N THR A 237 -27.41 -30.66 3.85
CA THR A 237 -28.30 -30.80 5.01
C THR A 237 -29.02 -32.15 5.15
N SER A 238 -29.10 -32.96 4.08
CA SER A 238 -29.90 -34.20 4.08
C SER A 238 -29.18 -35.39 4.74
N ASP A 239 -29.96 -36.38 5.18
CA ASP A 239 -29.50 -37.62 5.82
C ASP A 239 -28.80 -38.61 4.87
N ASP A 240 -27.87 -39.41 5.41
CA ASP A 240 -27.01 -40.34 4.66
C ASP A 240 -27.76 -41.42 3.87
N LYS A 241 -28.96 -41.80 4.30
CA LYS A 241 -29.73 -42.90 3.68
C LYS A 241 -30.23 -42.54 2.28
N GLN A 242 -30.36 -41.26 1.95
CA GLN A 242 -30.99 -40.79 0.73
C GLN A 242 -30.02 -40.69 -0.48
N TRP A 243 -28.71 -40.87 -0.25
CA TRP A 243 -27.67 -40.67 -1.28
C TRP A 243 -27.03 -41.98 -1.81
N LYS A 244 -27.40 -43.14 -1.29
CA LYS A 244 -26.82 -44.45 -1.67
C LYS A 244 -26.98 -44.83 -3.15
N GLU A 245 -27.92 -44.19 -3.86
CA GLU A 245 -28.15 -44.41 -5.30
C GLU A 245 -27.17 -43.65 -6.20
N TRP A 246 -26.28 -42.84 -5.62
CA TRP A 246 -25.27 -42.05 -6.34
C TRP A 246 -23.88 -42.73 -6.37
N GLU A 247 -23.78 -43.97 -5.89
CA GLU A 247 -22.53 -44.74 -5.81
C GLU A 247 -22.20 -45.53 -7.10
N ASP A 248 -23.08 -45.53 -8.11
CA ASP A 248 -22.83 -46.16 -9.40
C ASP A 248 -22.06 -45.20 -10.33
N VAL A 249 -20.98 -45.67 -10.95
CA VAL A 249 -20.15 -44.86 -11.87
C VAL A 249 -20.06 -45.50 -13.25
N LYS A 250 -20.37 -44.72 -14.29
CA LYS A 250 -20.18 -45.07 -15.71
C LYS A 250 -19.37 -43.99 -16.43
N VAL A 251 -18.41 -44.37 -17.27
CA VAL A 251 -17.60 -43.45 -18.11
C VAL A 251 -17.36 -44.06 -19.48
N TYR A 252 -17.65 -43.30 -20.53
CA TYR A 252 -17.32 -43.64 -21.92
C TYR A 252 -15.95 -43.06 -22.29
N TYR A 253 -15.10 -43.85 -22.95
CA TYR A 253 -13.78 -43.39 -23.39
C TYR A 253 -13.39 -43.99 -24.75
N PHE A 254 -12.47 -43.33 -25.45
CA PHE A 254 -11.87 -43.85 -26.66
C PHE A 254 -10.50 -44.47 -26.31
N PRO A 255 -10.24 -45.75 -26.63
CA PRO A 255 -9.00 -46.41 -26.29
C PRO A 255 -7.82 -45.85 -27.11
N LEU A 256 -6.64 -45.75 -26.49
CA LEU A 256 -5.38 -45.45 -27.16
C LEU A 256 -4.91 -46.67 -27.96
N ASP A 257 -4.46 -46.48 -29.19
CA ASP A 257 -3.87 -47.55 -30.00
C ASP A 257 -2.53 -48.00 -29.38
N ILE A 258 -2.52 -49.16 -28.73
CA ILE A 258 -1.29 -49.79 -28.21
C ILE A 258 -0.63 -50.55 -29.38
N PRO A 259 0.57 -50.19 -29.86
CA PRO A 259 1.24 -50.96 -30.91
C PRO A 259 1.64 -52.34 -30.37
N THR A 260 0.95 -53.38 -30.81
CA THR A 260 1.29 -54.77 -30.51
C THR A 260 2.44 -55.23 -31.40
N ALA A 261 3.49 -55.80 -30.80
CA ALA A 261 4.64 -56.38 -31.48
C ALA A 261 4.23 -57.58 -32.37
N PRO A 262 4.88 -57.81 -33.53
CA PRO A 262 4.49 -58.88 -34.44
C PRO A 262 5.05 -60.24 -33.98
N MET A 263 4.19 -61.23 -33.78
CA MET A 263 4.59 -62.63 -33.71
C MET A 263 4.39 -63.33 -35.06
N ALA A 264 5.43 -64.07 -35.47
CA ALA A 264 5.59 -64.70 -36.77
C ALA A 264 5.16 -66.17 -36.81
N SER A 265 4.98 -66.66 -38.05
CA SER A 265 4.81 -68.05 -38.56
C SER A 265 3.39 -68.64 -38.50
N SER A 266 2.81 -69.30 -39.52
CA SER A 266 3.33 -69.95 -40.74
C SER A 266 2.23 -70.26 -41.79
N ASP A 267 2.43 -69.80 -43.04
CA ASP A 267 2.31 -70.50 -44.36
C ASP A 267 1.00 -71.23 -44.85
N PRO A 268 0.82 -71.61 -46.15
CA PRO A 268 0.02 -70.83 -47.12
C PRO A 268 -1.02 -71.64 -47.95
N SER A 269 -2.10 -70.99 -48.44
CA SER A 269 -2.82 -71.42 -49.66
C SER A 269 -3.64 -70.30 -50.32
N ARG A 270 -3.33 -70.04 -51.61
CA ARG A 270 -4.10 -69.37 -52.70
C ARG A 270 -5.62 -69.57 -52.57
N SER A 271 -6.55 -68.71 -53.03
CA SER A 271 -6.65 -67.62 -54.03
C SER A 271 -8.10 -67.07 -53.89
N THR A 272 -8.51 -65.80 -54.10
CA THR A 272 -8.58 -64.97 -55.32
C THR A 272 -9.25 -63.63 -54.93
N ILE A 273 -8.81 -62.51 -55.53
CA ILE A 273 -9.37 -61.14 -55.44
C ILE A 273 -10.61 -61.02 -56.37
N PRO A 274 -11.56 -60.07 -56.19
CA PRO A 274 -11.46 -58.72 -56.81
C PRO A 274 -11.97 -57.56 -55.89
N THR A 275 -11.14 -56.54 -55.60
CA THR A 275 -11.12 -55.15 -56.15
C THR A 275 -12.37 -54.29 -55.93
N ILE A 276 -12.17 -53.08 -55.37
CA ILE A 276 -12.70 -51.75 -55.82
C ILE A 276 -11.93 -50.64 -55.03
N PRO A 277 -11.69 -49.43 -55.60
CA PRO A 277 -10.48 -48.66 -55.35
C PRO A 277 -10.66 -47.42 -54.44
N THR A 278 -9.52 -46.95 -53.95
CA THR A 278 -9.24 -45.68 -53.25
C THR A 278 -9.21 -44.46 -54.17
N THR A 279 -9.40 -43.28 -53.54
CA THR A 279 -8.84 -41.93 -53.78
C THR A 279 -9.90 -40.83 -53.98
N PRO A 280 -9.57 -39.52 -53.83
CA PRO A 280 -8.99 -38.85 -52.65
C PRO A 280 -9.67 -37.48 -52.36
N THR A 281 -9.64 -37.00 -51.12
CA THR A 281 -10.08 -35.64 -50.76
C THR A 281 -8.92 -34.64 -50.87
N PRO A 282 -9.07 -33.49 -51.55
CA PRO A 282 -8.06 -32.43 -51.51
C PRO A 282 -8.39 -31.37 -50.43
N LEU A 283 -7.34 -30.97 -49.71
CA LEU A 283 -7.30 -29.79 -48.84
C LEU A 283 -7.51 -28.49 -49.63
N ARG A 284 -8.23 -27.52 -49.06
CA ARG A 284 -7.85 -26.09 -49.17
C ARG A 284 -8.47 -25.19 -48.08
N LYS A 285 -7.56 -24.69 -47.22
CA LYS A 285 -7.37 -23.32 -46.73
C LYS A 285 -8.61 -22.42 -46.52
N ALA A 286 -8.82 -22.05 -45.26
CA ALA A 286 -9.66 -20.92 -44.86
C ALA A 286 -8.94 -19.58 -45.08
N SER A 287 -9.65 -18.60 -45.64
CA SER A 287 -9.31 -17.18 -45.58
C SER A 287 -10.57 -16.35 -45.33
N THR A 288 -10.41 -15.43 -44.38
CA THR A 288 -11.28 -14.34 -43.92
C THR A 288 -11.97 -13.51 -45.01
N ALA A 289 -13.24 -13.12 -44.79
CA ALA A 289 -13.73 -11.73 -44.88
C ALA A 289 -15.24 -11.60 -44.57
N MET A 290 -15.60 -10.43 -44.05
CA MET A 290 -16.91 -9.94 -43.60
C MET A 290 -17.90 -9.63 -44.74
N GLY A 291 -19.21 -9.64 -44.44
CA GLY A 291 -20.18 -8.72 -45.08
C GLY A 291 -21.55 -9.28 -45.51
N ALA A 292 -22.58 -8.97 -44.71
CA ALA A 292 -23.93 -8.53 -45.11
C ALA A 292 -24.98 -9.46 -45.79
N GLN A 293 -26.14 -9.51 -45.10
CA GLN A 293 -27.53 -9.42 -45.59
C GLN A 293 -28.35 -10.66 -46.06
N GLN A 294 -29.30 -11.00 -45.16
CA GLN A 294 -30.76 -11.17 -45.34
C GLN A 294 -31.42 -12.47 -45.89
N LEU A 295 -32.58 -12.73 -45.25
CA LEU A 295 -33.75 -13.59 -45.56
C LEU A 295 -33.64 -15.07 -45.14
N SER A 296 -34.58 -15.69 -44.42
CA SER A 296 -35.88 -15.28 -43.84
C SER A 296 -36.45 -16.43 -42.99
N THR A 297 -36.96 -16.14 -41.80
CA THR A 297 -37.74 -17.06 -40.93
C THR A 297 -39.21 -16.64 -40.87
N PRO A 298 -40.19 -17.55 -40.90
CA PRO A 298 -41.55 -17.22 -40.47
C PRO A 298 -41.75 -17.45 -38.96
N LYS A 299 -42.38 -16.47 -38.33
CA LYS A 299 -42.85 -16.46 -36.93
C LYS A 299 -44.16 -17.23 -36.76
N SER A 300 -44.33 -17.81 -35.57
CA SER A 300 -45.61 -18.03 -34.87
C SER A 300 -45.25 -18.39 -33.42
N ARG A 301 -45.90 -17.98 -32.32
CA ARG A 301 -46.85 -16.94 -31.91
C ARG A 301 -46.99 -17.18 -30.39
N ASN A 302 -46.83 -16.14 -29.58
CA ASN A 302 -46.97 -16.20 -28.11
C ASN A 302 -48.39 -16.59 -27.66
N ILE A 303 -48.47 -17.40 -26.60
CA ILE A 303 -49.61 -17.53 -25.69
C ILE A 303 -49.05 -17.44 -24.26
N PRO A 304 -49.60 -16.61 -23.35
CA PRO A 304 -49.18 -16.56 -21.95
C PRO A 304 -49.93 -17.63 -21.14
N ALA A 305 -49.25 -18.31 -20.22
CA ALA A 305 -49.89 -19.23 -19.28
C ALA A 305 -49.28 -19.07 -17.88
N ASP A 306 -50.12 -18.44 -17.05
CA ASP A 306 -50.38 -18.55 -15.62
C ASP A 306 -49.49 -19.40 -14.70
N ASP A 307 -49.36 -18.84 -13.51
CA ASP A 307 -48.66 -19.31 -12.33
C ASP A 307 -49.49 -20.38 -11.61
N SER A 308 -49.12 -21.66 -11.72
CA SER A 308 -49.55 -22.75 -10.83
C SER A 308 -48.72 -24.01 -11.08
N SER A 309 -48.09 -24.53 -10.03
CA SER A 309 -47.34 -25.80 -10.03
C SER A 309 -48.22 -26.99 -10.45
N PRO A 310 -47.60 -28.03 -11.03
CA PRO A 310 -47.46 -29.23 -10.21
C PRO A 310 -46.04 -29.79 -10.18
N ILE A 311 -45.65 -30.18 -8.97
CA ILE A 311 -44.48 -30.99 -8.63
C ILE A 311 -44.63 -32.35 -9.32
N THR A 312 -43.85 -32.60 -10.36
CA THR A 312 -43.50 -33.96 -10.81
C THR A 312 -42.01 -33.99 -11.14
N PRO A 313 -41.22 -34.93 -10.61
CA PRO A 313 -39.82 -35.05 -10.97
C PRO A 313 -39.75 -35.53 -12.42
N ARG A 314 -39.22 -34.69 -13.32
CA ARG A 314 -38.89 -35.12 -14.67
C ARG A 314 -37.74 -36.12 -14.58
N THR A 315 -38.03 -37.38 -14.87
CA THR A 315 -37.02 -38.38 -15.18
C THR A 315 -36.25 -37.93 -16.41
N PRO A 316 -34.92 -38.11 -16.45
CA PRO A 316 -34.14 -37.78 -17.64
C PRO A 316 -34.61 -38.70 -18.78
N VAL A 317 -34.73 -38.12 -19.97
CA VAL A 317 -34.98 -38.85 -21.21
C VAL A 317 -33.93 -39.96 -21.33
N LEU A 318 -34.37 -41.22 -21.29
CA LEU A 318 -33.57 -42.37 -21.69
C LEU A 318 -33.31 -42.24 -23.19
N THR A 319 -32.20 -41.62 -23.57
CA THR A 319 -31.54 -42.02 -24.82
C THR A 319 -30.99 -43.42 -24.57
N GLU A 320 -31.50 -44.42 -25.29
CA GLU A 320 -30.77 -45.67 -25.44
C GLU A 320 -29.36 -45.30 -25.92
N ASP A 321 -28.35 -45.48 -25.08
CA ASP A 321 -26.95 -45.20 -25.40
C ASP A 321 -26.50 -46.20 -26.47
N SER A 322 -26.73 -45.88 -27.75
CA SER A 322 -26.02 -46.53 -28.83
C SER A 322 -24.55 -46.14 -28.68
N VAL A 323 -23.73 -47.05 -28.15
CA VAL A 323 -22.28 -46.87 -28.07
C VAL A 323 -21.78 -46.47 -29.46
N ASN A 324 -21.23 -45.25 -29.58
CA ASN A 324 -20.68 -44.79 -30.85
C ASN A 324 -19.59 -45.79 -31.31
N PRO A 325 -19.48 -46.10 -32.62
CA PRO A 325 -18.45 -47.02 -33.11
C PRO A 325 -17.06 -46.56 -32.64
N GLY A 326 -16.39 -47.36 -31.81
CA GLY A 326 -15.05 -47.07 -31.28
C GLY A 326 -14.97 -46.59 -29.82
N GLN A 327 -16.08 -46.35 -29.12
CA GLN A 327 -16.08 -46.05 -27.69
C GLN A 327 -16.13 -47.33 -26.83
N LYS A 328 -15.35 -47.36 -25.74
CA LYS A 328 -15.42 -48.36 -24.67
C LYS A 328 -16.11 -47.77 -23.45
N LEU A 329 -16.74 -48.63 -22.65
CA LEU A 329 -17.46 -48.27 -21.43
C LEU A 329 -16.74 -48.84 -20.21
N PHE A 330 -16.48 -47.98 -19.22
CA PHE A 330 -15.97 -48.35 -17.90
C PHE A 330 -17.09 -48.19 -16.87
N GLU A 331 -17.47 -49.28 -16.20
CA GLU A 331 -18.52 -49.27 -15.17
C GLU A 331 -17.98 -49.81 -13.84
N VAL A 332 -18.36 -49.14 -12.74
CA VAL A 332 -18.09 -49.60 -11.37
C VAL A 332 -19.40 -49.56 -10.58
N PRO A 333 -19.92 -50.72 -10.11
CA PRO A 333 -21.17 -50.78 -9.38
C PRO A 333 -21.03 -50.31 -7.93
N ARG A 334 -22.14 -49.82 -7.34
CA ARG A 334 -22.20 -49.31 -5.95
C ARG A 334 -21.53 -50.21 -4.91
N SER A 335 -21.71 -51.53 -5.01
CA SER A 335 -21.16 -52.50 -4.05
C SER A 335 -19.63 -52.45 -3.99
N VAL A 336 -19.01 -52.11 -5.12
CA VAL A 336 -17.55 -51.99 -5.25
C VAL A 336 -17.09 -50.60 -4.80
N VAL A 337 -17.84 -49.54 -5.12
CA VAL A 337 -17.52 -48.15 -4.72
C VAL A 337 -17.58 -47.97 -3.20
N ALA A 338 -18.60 -48.57 -2.55
CA ALA A 338 -18.76 -48.57 -1.11
C ALA A 338 -17.66 -49.38 -0.40
N ALA A 339 -17.31 -50.56 -0.93
CA ALA A 339 -16.41 -51.49 -0.26
C ALA A 339 -14.92 -51.12 -0.36
N LEU A 340 -14.48 -50.49 -1.45
CA LEU A 340 -13.06 -50.27 -1.72
C LEU A 340 -12.64 -48.80 -1.53
N PRO A 341 -11.44 -48.53 -1.00
CA PRO A 341 -10.92 -47.17 -0.92
C PRO A 341 -10.62 -46.60 -2.31
N LEU A 342 -10.62 -45.27 -2.43
CA LEU A 342 -10.58 -44.58 -3.72
C LEU A 342 -9.34 -44.94 -4.55
N HIS A 343 -8.17 -45.06 -3.91
CA HIS A 343 -6.93 -45.45 -4.59
C HIS A 343 -6.99 -46.86 -5.23
N GLN A 344 -7.72 -47.81 -4.62
CA GLN A 344 -7.91 -49.15 -5.22
C GLN A 344 -8.91 -49.14 -6.37
N LEU A 345 -9.88 -48.23 -6.36
CA LEU A 345 -10.84 -48.06 -7.45
C LEU A 345 -10.15 -47.52 -8.72
N VAL A 346 -9.21 -46.60 -8.57
CA VAL A 346 -8.50 -46.01 -9.72
C VAL A 346 -7.53 -46.99 -10.39
N LEU A 347 -6.95 -47.92 -9.63
CA LEU A 347 -6.13 -49.01 -10.20
C LEU A 347 -6.93 -49.95 -11.11
N ARG A 348 -8.26 -49.89 -11.09
CA ARG A 348 -9.13 -50.66 -12.00
C ARG A 348 -9.39 -49.97 -13.33
N CYS A 349 -8.98 -48.71 -13.49
CA CYS A 349 -9.09 -48.02 -14.76
C CYS A 349 -8.19 -48.71 -15.82
N PRO A 350 -8.71 -49.00 -17.03
CA PRO A 350 -7.95 -49.64 -18.11
C PRO A 350 -6.70 -48.86 -18.51
N ASP A 351 -5.62 -49.57 -18.90
CA ASP A 351 -4.35 -48.96 -19.33
C ASP A 351 -4.46 -48.23 -20.69
N ASP A 352 -5.42 -48.63 -21.52
CA ASP A 352 -5.72 -48.00 -22.82
C ASP A 352 -6.59 -46.73 -22.68
N MET A 353 -7.01 -46.37 -21.46
CA MET A 353 -7.81 -45.17 -21.20
C MET A 353 -6.92 -43.90 -21.24
N PRO A 354 -7.27 -42.87 -22.05
CA PRO A 354 -6.56 -41.60 -22.06
C PRO A 354 -6.51 -40.91 -20.69
N SER A 355 -5.45 -40.14 -20.43
CA SER A 355 -5.25 -39.45 -19.14
C SER A 355 -6.42 -38.53 -18.75
N ALA A 356 -7.01 -37.82 -19.70
CA ALA A 356 -8.19 -36.97 -19.48
C ALA A 356 -9.41 -37.79 -19.02
N SER A 357 -9.73 -38.89 -19.72
CA SER A 357 -10.83 -39.79 -19.34
C SER A 357 -10.56 -40.54 -18.02
N LYS A 358 -9.30 -40.85 -17.72
CA LYS A 358 -8.89 -41.45 -16.44
C LYS A 358 -9.10 -40.48 -15.27
N TYR A 359 -8.81 -39.19 -15.46
CA TYR A 359 -9.10 -38.16 -14.46
C TYR A 359 -10.60 -37.91 -14.31
N GLU A 360 -11.37 -37.91 -15.40
CA GLU A 360 -12.84 -37.85 -15.35
C GLU A 360 -13.41 -39.03 -14.54
N ALA A 361 -12.99 -40.26 -14.82
CA ALA A 361 -13.41 -41.44 -14.07
C ALA A 361 -13.02 -41.36 -12.60
N PHE A 362 -11.81 -40.91 -12.30
CA PHE A 362 -11.36 -40.68 -10.94
C PHE A 362 -12.23 -39.64 -10.21
N ASN A 363 -12.54 -38.51 -10.85
CA ASN A 363 -13.40 -37.50 -10.23
C ASN A 363 -14.83 -38.01 -10.00
N ARG A 364 -15.41 -38.77 -10.96
CA ARG A 364 -16.72 -39.40 -10.76
C ARG A 364 -16.72 -40.40 -9.61
N LEU A 365 -15.68 -41.22 -9.48
CA LEU A 365 -15.51 -42.13 -8.33
C LEU A 365 -15.37 -41.35 -7.02
N ARG A 366 -14.65 -40.23 -7.03
CA ARG A 366 -14.48 -39.34 -5.87
C ARG A 366 -15.81 -38.75 -5.41
N VAL A 367 -16.60 -38.23 -6.36
CA VAL A 367 -17.94 -37.69 -6.09
C VAL A 367 -18.90 -38.78 -5.60
N ALA A 368 -18.95 -39.93 -6.27
CA ALA A 368 -19.80 -41.05 -5.89
C ALA A 368 -19.51 -41.52 -4.45
N LYS A 369 -18.22 -41.65 -4.09
CA LYS A 369 -17.79 -42.05 -2.76
C LYS A 369 -18.10 -40.98 -1.70
N ALA A 370 -17.99 -39.70 -2.04
CA ALA A 370 -18.31 -38.60 -1.12
C ALA A 370 -19.82 -38.45 -0.89
N LEU A 371 -20.64 -38.59 -1.94
CA LEU A 371 -22.10 -38.53 -1.85
C LEU A 371 -22.68 -39.69 -1.03
N GLY A 372 -22.18 -40.91 -1.25
CA GLY A 372 -22.57 -42.10 -0.47
C GLY A 372 -21.93 -42.17 0.94
N GLY A 373 -21.01 -41.26 1.26
CA GLY A 373 -20.30 -41.18 2.53
C GLY A 373 -21.03 -40.41 3.62
N SER A 374 -20.27 -39.77 4.51
CA SER A 374 -20.81 -38.95 5.61
C SER A 374 -21.33 -37.60 5.12
N LEU A 375 -22.19 -36.97 5.92
CA LEU A 375 -22.61 -35.57 5.72
C LEU A 375 -21.42 -34.62 5.51
N GLU A 376 -20.33 -34.80 6.28
CA GLU A 376 -19.12 -33.98 6.13
C GLU A 376 -18.43 -34.22 4.78
N SER A 377 -18.37 -35.46 4.30
CA SER A 377 -17.83 -35.77 2.97
C SER A 377 -18.66 -35.12 1.85
N ARG A 378 -19.99 -35.05 2.01
CA ARG A 378 -20.89 -34.34 1.08
C ARG A 378 -20.64 -32.84 1.07
N ARG A 379 -20.51 -32.22 2.25
CA ARG A 379 -20.19 -30.80 2.40
C ARG A 379 -18.83 -30.47 1.79
N GLN A 380 -17.83 -31.33 2.00
CA GLN A 380 -16.49 -31.17 1.44
C GLN A 380 -16.46 -31.29 -0.09
N VAL A 381 -17.13 -32.30 -0.68
CA VAL A 381 -17.15 -32.42 -2.15
C VAL A 381 -17.95 -31.29 -2.81
N LEU A 382 -19.00 -30.79 -2.14
CA LEU A 382 -19.70 -29.58 -2.56
C LEU A 382 -18.76 -28.37 -2.52
N ALA A 383 -18.00 -28.19 -1.43
CA ALA A 383 -17.01 -27.12 -1.33
C ALA A 383 -15.94 -27.18 -2.42
N VAL A 384 -15.43 -28.37 -2.75
CA VAL A 384 -14.50 -28.59 -3.88
C VAL A 384 -15.12 -28.12 -5.19
N ARG A 385 -16.39 -28.48 -5.46
CA ARG A 385 -17.10 -28.02 -6.67
C ARG A 385 -17.24 -26.50 -6.70
N LEU A 386 -17.70 -25.89 -5.61
CA LEU A 386 -17.89 -24.42 -5.54
C LEU A 386 -16.57 -23.66 -5.71
N LEU A 387 -15.50 -24.09 -5.03
CA LEU A 387 -14.17 -23.47 -5.18
C LEU A 387 -13.61 -23.65 -6.60
N ALA A 388 -13.82 -24.80 -7.24
CA ALA A 388 -13.41 -25.02 -8.63
C ALA A 388 -14.15 -24.07 -9.59
N ILE A 389 -15.45 -23.84 -9.38
CA ILE A 389 -16.22 -22.85 -10.14
C ILE A 389 -15.67 -21.43 -9.88
N SER A 390 -15.36 -21.07 -8.63
CA SER A 390 -14.78 -19.76 -8.29
C SER A 390 -13.45 -19.51 -9.01
N ASN A 391 -12.56 -20.51 -9.04
CA ASN A 391 -11.31 -20.42 -9.79
C ASN A 391 -11.55 -20.10 -11.27
N LEU A 392 -12.45 -20.85 -11.92
CA LEU A 392 -12.77 -20.66 -13.34
C LEU A 392 -13.49 -19.32 -13.61
N ALA A 393 -14.29 -18.83 -12.67
CA ALA A 393 -14.98 -17.54 -12.79
C ALA A 393 -14.01 -16.35 -12.85
N TYR A 394 -12.89 -16.41 -12.12
CA TYR A 394 -11.85 -15.38 -12.18
C TYR A 394 -10.93 -15.52 -13.41
N ILE A 395 -10.82 -16.71 -14.00
CA ILE A 395 -9.88 -17.00 -15.11
C ILE A 395 -10.52 -16.80 -16.49
N HIS A 396 -11.72 -17.34 -16.70
CA HIS A 396 -12.37 -17.29 -18.01
C HIS A 396 -13.00 -15.93 -18.27
N SER A 397 -13.05 -15.55 -19.56
CA SER A 397 -13.92 -14.46 -20.01
C SER A 397 -15.39 -14.89 -19.92
N ASP A 398 -16.30 -13.93 -19.78
CA ASP A 398 -17.75 -14.17 -19.61
C ASP A 398 -18.31 -15.22 -20.58
N SER A 399 -18.04 -15.09 -21.88
CA SER A 399 -18.52 -16.02 -22.91
C SER A 399 -18.02 -17.45 -22.69
N ASN A 400 -16.72 -17.60 -22.37
CA ASN A 400 -16.10 -18.90 -22.18
C ASN A 400 -16.55 -19.54 -20.87
N PHE A 401 -16.76 -18.74 -19.83
CA PHE A 401 -17.27 -19.24 -18.56
C PHE A 401 -18.69 -19.77 -18.72
N VAL A 402 -19.56 -19.04 -19.42
CA VAL A 402 -20.93 -19.49 -19.70
C VAL A 402 -20.93 -20.77 -20.54
N GLU A 403 -20.12 -20.83 -21.61
CA GLU A 403 -20.08 -21.98 -22.52
C GLU A 403 -19.44 -23.24 -21.88
N LYS A 404 -18.37 -23.07 -21.08
CA LYS A 404 -17.59 -24.20 -20.55
C LYS A 404 -18.03 -24.66 -19.16
N VAL A 405 -18.54 -23.75 -18.33
CA VAL A 405 -18.86 -24.03 -16.92
C VAL A 405 -20.36 -24.01 -16.69
N LEU A 406 -21.06 -22.98 -17.17
CA LEU A 406 -22.51 -22.82 -16.91
C LEU A 406 -23.42 -23.38 -18.01
N ARG A 407 -22.91 -24.16 -18.96
CA ARG A 407 -23.75 -24.72 -20.03
C ARG A 407 -24.88 -25.58 -19.47
N HIS A 408 -24.55 -26.50 -18.57
CA HIS A 408 -25.55 -27.33 -17.90
C HIS A 408 -26.45 -26.52 -16.97
N ASP A 409 -25.91 -25.48 -16.32
CA ASP A 409 -26.67 -24.58 -15.45
C ASP A 409 -27.77 -23.83 -16.23
N SER A 410 -27.46 -23.38 -17.45
CA SER A 410 -28.43 -22.71 -18.33
C SER A 410 -29.60 -23.60 -18.76
N ASP A 411 -29.40 -24.92 -18.79
CA ASP A 411 -30.44 -25.89 -19.13
C ASP A 411 -31.33 -26.25 -17.92
N GLU A 412 -30.93 -25.85 -16.70
CA GLU A 412 -31.68 -26.11 -15.48
C GLU A 412 -32.80 -25.10 -15.24
N THR A 413 -33.83 -25.53 -14.51
CA THR A 413 -34.89 -24.62 -14.06
C THR A 413 -34.31 -23.57 -13.11
N ARG A 414 -34.85 -22.34 -13.14
CA ARG A 414 -34.35 -21.19 -12.37
C ARG A 414 -34.05 -21.51 -10.90
N ARG A 415 -34.90 -22.30 -10.23
CA ARG A 415 -34.70 -22.71 -8.82
C ARG A 415 -33.39 -23.45 -8.57
N TYR A 416 -32.93 -24.26 -9.52
CA TYR A 416 -31.74 -25.11 -9.40
C TYR A 416 -30.51 -24.53 -10.11
N GLN A 417 -30.63 -23.34 -10.69
CA GLN A 417 -29.49 -22.62 -11.20
C GLN A 417 -28.58 -22.20 -10.04
N LEU A 418 -27.28 -22.21 -10.29
CA LEU A 418 -26.21 -22.03 -9.32
C LEU A 418 -26.41 -20.77 -8.48
N VAL A 419 -26.73 -19.63 -9.12
CA VAL A 419 -26.91 -18.35 -8.42
C VAL A 419 -28.03 -18.41 -7.38
N TYR A 420 -29.16 -19.04 -7.73
CA TYR A 420 -30.32 -19.19 -6.83
C TYR A 420 -30.06 -20.25 -5.74
N GLN A 421 -29.33 -21.31 -6.06
CA GLN A 421 -28.92 -22.30 -5.06
C GLN A 421 -27.91 -21.72 -4.04
N LEU A 422 -26.99 -20.86 -4.50
CA LEU A 422 -26.06 -20.15 -3.62
C LEU A 422 -26.78 -19.15 -2.71
N SER A 423 -27.81 -18.45 -3.20
CA SER A 423 -28.62 -17.56 -2.36
C SER A 423 -29.43 -18.33 -1.30
N GLU A 424 -29.91 -19.53 -1.60
CA GLU A 424 -30.59 -20.39 -0.63
C GLU A 424 -29.63 -20.97 0.41
N LEU A 425 -28.38 -21.31 0.02
CA LEU A 425 -27.36 -21.81 0.95
C LEU A 425 -27.01 -20.80 2.06
N ILE A 426 -27.08 -19.50 1.78
CA ILE A 426 -26.79 -18.43 2.75
C ILE A 426 -28.04 -17.98 3.52
N HIS A 427 -29.23 -18.42 3.09
CA HIS A 427 -30.48 -18.10 3.78
C HIS A 427 -30.61 -19.00 5.02
N PRO A 428 -30.96 -18.47 6.20
CA PRO A 428 -31.17 -19.31 7.37
C PRO A 428 -32.36 -20.25 7.16
N SER A 429 -32.19 -21.50 7.59
CA SER A 429 -33.23 -22.50 7.45
C SER A 429 -34.39 -22.20 8.41
N THR A 430 -35.61 -22.60 8.04
CA THR A 430 -36.78 -22.54 8.94
C THR A 430 -36.61 -23.52 10.10
N ASP A 431 -37.17 -23.16 11.27
CA ASP A 431 -36.99 -23.85 12.56
C ASP A 431 -37.07 -25.40 12.45
N ASN A 432 -36.08 -26.09 13.05
CA ASN A 432 -35.88 -27.55 13.17
C ASN A 432 -35.17 -28.31 12.02
N SER A 433 -34.41 -27.64 11.14
CA SER A 433 -33.57 -28.32 10.14
C SER A 433 -32.06 -28.19 10.42
N ILE A 434 -31.25 -29.12 9.90
CA ILE A 434 -29.79 -29.07 10.02
C ILE A 434 -29.29 -27.85 9.23
N GLU A 435 -28.71 -26.86 9.91
CA GLU A 435 -28.21 -25.66 9.25
C GLU A 435 -26.93 -25.94 8.43
N VAL A 436 -26.76 -25.14 7.37
CA VAL A 436 -25.54 -25.13 6.56
C VAL A 436 -24.41 -24.47 7.37
N PRO A 437 -23.23 -25.10 7.53
CA PRO A 437 -22.12 -24.52 8.28
C PRO A 437 -21.63 -23.18 7.71
N LEU A 438 -21.19 -22.28 8.61
CA LEU A 438 -20.72 -20.95 8.24
C LEU A 438 -19.56 -20.98 7.24
N TRP A 439 -18.57 -21.86 7.43
CA TRP A 439 -17.45 -21.99 6.50
C TRP A 439 -17.88 -22.33 5.06
N LEU A 440 -18.96 -23.09 4.88
CA LEU A 440 -19.50 -23.43 3.56
C LEU A 440 -20.32 -22.27 2.98
N GLN A 441 -21.04 -21.54 3.84
CA GLN A 441 -21.70 -20.29 3.46
C GLN A 441 -20.67 -19.24 3.01
N SER A 442 -19.51 -19.11 3.67
CA SER A 442 -18.43 -18.18 3.29
C SER A 442 -17.88 -18.49 1.89
N ILE A 443 -17.73 -19.78 1.54
CA ILE A 443 -17.37 -20.20 0.17
C ILE A 443 -18.48 -19.79 -0.82
N GLY A 444 -19.75 -19.97 -0.45
CA GLY A 444 -20.89 -19.57 -1.27
C GLY A 444 -20.96 -18.06 -1.51
N LEU A 445 -20.76 -17.25 -0.48
CA LEU A 445 -20.69 -15.78 -0.54
C LEU A 445 -19.52 -15.32 -1.44
N SER A 446 -18.35 -15.93 -1.29
CA SER A 446 -17.18 -15.61 -2.11
C SER A 446 -17.39 -15.99 -3.58
N LEU A 447 -18.11 -17.08 -3.86
CA LEU A 447 -18.49 -17.44 -5.23
C LEU A 447 -19.54 -16.48 -5.79
N LEU A 448 -20.55 -16.06 -5.02
CA LEU A 448 -21.50 -15.02 -5.44
C LEU A 448 -20.77 -13.71 -5.78
N GLU A 449 -19.72 -13.36 -5.05
CA GLU A 449 -18.87 -12.21 -5.37
C GLU A 449 -18.18 -12.41 -6.71
N ALA A 450 -17.53 -13.56 -6.93
CA ALA A 450 -16.91 -13.88 -8.21
C ALA A 450 -17.91 -13.84 -9.38
N MET A 451 -19.12 -14.38 -9.19
CA MET A 451 -20.20 -14.39 -10.17
C MET A 451 -20.77 -12.99 -10.45
N SER A 452 -20.72 -12.08 -9.48
CA SER A 452 -21.13 -10.69 -9.69
C SER A 452 -20.29 -10.01 -10.77
N GLY A 453 -19.02 -10.40 -10.92
CA GLY A 453 -18.13 -9.89 -11.96
C GLY A 453 -18.50 -10.33 -13.38
N ILE A 454 -19.46 -11.25 -13.55
CA ILE A 454 -19.87 -11.81 -14.85
C ILE A 454 -21.13 -11.09 -15.33
N HIS A 455 -21.01 -10.30 -16.39
CA HIS A 455 -22.07 -9.37 -16.81
C HIS A 455 -23.37 -10.07 -17.20
N SER A 456 -23.30 -11.27 -17.79
CA SER A 456 -24.47 -12.04 -18.20
C SER A 456 -25.29 -12.59 -17.03
N LYS A 457 -24.72 -12.66 -15.82
CA LYS A 457 -25.37 -13.22 -14.62
C LYS A 457 -25.74 -12.18 -13.58
N ALA A 458 -25.39 -10.90 -13.81
CA ALA A 458 -25.71 -9.80 -12.90
C ALA A 458 -27.22 -9.67 -12.59
N GLN A 459 -28.10 -9.89 -13.58
CA GLN A 459 -29.56 -9.82 -13.38
C GLN A 459 -30.11 -11.00 -12.57
N ASP A 460 -29.60 -12.21 -12.83
CA ASP A 460 -29.96 -13.41 -12.05
C ASP A 460 -29.52 -13.23 -10.59
N LEU A 461 -28.34 -12.65 -10.36
CA LEU A 461 -27.81 -12.35 -9.02
C LEU A 461 -28.65 -11.32 -8.26
N SER A 462 -29.01 -10.22 -8.92
CA SER A 462 -29.89 -9.18 -8.38
C SER A 462 -31.24 -9.78 -7.96
N SER A 463 -31.80 -10.66 -8.80
CA SER A 463 -33.07 -11.37 -8.53
C SER A 463 -32.96 -12.42 -7.43
N ALA A 464 -31.86 -13.19 -7.36
CA ALA A 464 -31.70 -14.25 -6.38
C ALA A 464 -31.48 -13.72 -4.96
N LEU A 465 -30.67 -12.66 -4.83
CA LEU A 465 -30.38 -12.02 -3.55
C LEU A 465 -31.48 -11.04 -3.10
N ASN A 466 -32.46 -10.75 -3.97
CA ASN A 466 -33.50 -9.73 -3.76
C ASN A 466 -32.90 -8.38 -3.35
N THR A 467 -31.88 -7.93 -4.08
CA THR A 467 -31.14 -6.69 -3.76
C THR A 467 -31.99 -5.43 -3.86
N ASN A 468 -33.08 -5.47 -4.63
CA ASN A 468 -34.04 -4.38 -4.78
C ASN A 468 -35.18 -4.38 -3.74
N VAL A 469 -35.15 -5.29 -2.74
CA VAL A 469 -36.21 -5.42 -1.74
C VAL A 469 -35.65 -5.25 -0.32
N ASN A 470 -36.27 -4.37 0.48
CA ASN A 470 -35.87 -4.08 1.87
C ASN A 470 -35.94 -5.28 2.84
N HIS A 471 -36.65 -6.34 2.49
CA HIS A 471 -36.75 -7.62 3.21
C HIS A 471 -36.11 -8.79 2.45
N GLY A 472 -35.26 -8.49 1.46
CA GLY A 472 -34.53 -9.49 0.68
C GLY A 472 -33.48 -10.25 1.48
N ILE A 473 -32.97 -11.34 0.91
CA ILE A 473 -32.02 -12.28 1.53
C ILE A 473 -30.76 -11.54 1.98
N LEU A 474 -30.17 -10.71 1.10
CA LEU A 474 -28.95 -9.96 1.41
C LEU A 474 -29.11 -9.07 2.65
N LEU A 475 -30.20 -8.29 2.72
CA LEU A 475 -30.46 -7.40 3.85
C LEU A 475 -30.80 -8.15 5.13
N TYR A 476 -31.54 -9.24 5.04
CA TYR A 476 -31.82 -10.09 6.19
C TYR A 476 -30.49 -10.61 6.79
N VAL A 477 -29.59 -11.13 5.95
CA VAL A 477 -28.31 -11.70 6.38
C VAL A 477 -27.38 -10.62 6.94
N ILE A 478 -27.33 -9.42 6.34
CA ILE A 478 -26.60 -8.26 6.89
C ILE A 478 -27.14 -7.86 8.26
N ARG A 479 -28.48 -7.77 8.42
CA ARG A 479 -29.08 -7.44 9.72
C ARG A 479 -28.78 -8.50 10.78
N LYS A 480 -28.83 -9.78 10.42
CA LYS A 480 -28.44 -10.90 11.31
C LYS A 480 -26.97 -10.79 11.72
N ALA A 481 -26.07 -10.50 10.78
CA ALA A 481 -24.65 -10.28 11.05
C ALA A 481 -24.42 -9.13 12.03
N VAL A 482 -25.03 -7.97 11.78
CA VAL A 482 -24.92 -6.77 12.63
C VAL A 482 -25.55 -6.99 14.01
N ALA A 483 -26.71 -7.65 14.10
CA ALA A 483 -27.33 -7.97 15.37
C ALA A 483 -26.48 -8.93 16.22
N GLY A 484 -25.85 -9.94 15.58
CA GLY A 484 -24.93 -10.86 16.24
C GLY A 484 -23.71 -10.14 16.83
N MET A 485 -23.18 -9.12 16.15
CA MET A 485 -22.05 -8.34 16.67
C MET A 485 -22.37 -7.62 18.00
N ALA A 486 -23.64 -7.35 18.29
CA ALA A 486 -24.06 -6.72 19.55
C ALA A 486 -24.16 -7.71 20.73
N SER A 487 -24.31 -9.00 20.45
CA SER A 487 -24.42 -10.07 21.45
C SER A 487 -23.11 -10.80 21.75
N ASP A 488 -22.09 -10.64 20.90
CA ASP A 488 -20.79 -11.33 21.01
C ASP A 488 -19.87 -10.77 22.11
N ALA A 489 -20.35 -9.88 22.98
CA ALA A 489 -19.52 -9.13 23.93
C ALA A 489 -18.92 -9.98 25.07
N ASP A 490 -19.43 -11.19 25.33
CA ASP A 490 -19.11 -11.91 26.58
C ASP A 490 -18.45 -13.30 26.43
N ASP A 491 -18.38 -13.92 25.24
CA ASP A 491 -17.84 -15.28 25.11
C ASP A 491 -16.97 -15.46 23.84
N GLN A 492 -15.64 -15.62 24.03
CA GLN A 492 -14.66 -16.27 23.13
C GLN A 492 -13.68 -15.43 22.26
N ASP A 493 -13.65 -14.09 22.26
CA ASP A 493 -12.59 -13.35 21.52
C ASP A 493 -11.31 -13.17 22.36
N ASP A 494 -10.32 -14.06 22.18
CA ASP A 494 -8.97 -13.95 22.76
C ASP A 494 -8.09 -12.89 22.03
N GLY A 495 -8.69 -12.02 21.21
CA GLY A 495 -8.09 -10.84 20.57
C GLY A 495 -7.19 -11.13 19.37
N ASP A 496 -6.52 -12.27 19.34
CA ASP A 496 -5.52 -12.66 18.34
C ASP A 496 -5.99 -13.74 17.34
N HIS A 497 -7.21 -14.27 17.53
CA HIS A 497 -7.77 -15.34 16.70
C HIS A 497 -8.91 -14.88 15.80
N THR A 498 -8.88 -15.27 14.52
CA THR A 498 -9.99 -15.09 13.58
C THR A 498 -10.97 -16.25 13.74
N THR A 499 -12.25 -15.96 14.00
CA THR A 499 -13.29 -17.00 14.16
C THR A 499 -13.97 -17.32 12.82
N GLU A 500 -14.67 -18.46 12.74
CA GLU A 500 -15.50 -18.78 11.56
C GLU A 500 -16.58 -17.72 11.30
N LEU A 501 -17.09 -17.09 12.37
CA LEU A 501 -18.04 -15.98 12.28
C LEU A 501 -17.39 -14.74 11.63
N ASP A 502 -16.13 -14.44 11.96
CA ASP A 502 -15.40 -13.33 11.35
C ASP A 502 -15.14 -13.56 9.86
N GLU A 503 -14.73 -14.77 9.47
CA GLU A 503 -14.56 -15.13 8.05
C GLU A 503 -15.87 -14.97 7.27
N TRP A 504 -16.98 -15.44 7.84
CA TRP A 504 -18.31 -15.32 7.25
C TRP A 504 -18.76 -13.86 7.09
N ARG A 505 -18.57 -13.04 8.14
CA ARG A 505 -18.85 -11.59 8.11
C ARG A 505 -18.01 -10.90 7.04
N ASN A 506 -16.73 -11.23 6.96
CA ASN A 506 -15.82 -10.67 5.96
C ASN A 506 -16.24 -11.00 4.53
N SER A 507 -16.62 -12.26 4.24
CA SER A 507 -17.15 -12.66 2.93
C SER A 507 -18.46 -11.93 2.59
N LEU A 508 -19.35 -11.75 3.56
CA LEU A 508 -20.63 -11.04 3.38
C LEU A 508 -20.42 -9.55 3.04
N PHE A 509 -19.57 -8.88 3.81
CA PHE A 509 -19.28 -7.46 3.57
C PHE A 509 -18.47 -7.24 2.28
N SER A 510 -17.57 -8.17 1.93
CA SER A 510 -16.84 -8.13 0.66
C SER A 510 -17.79 -8.23 -0.54
N LEU A 511 -18.75 -9.16 -0.51
CA LEU A 511 -19.80 -9.26 -1.54
C LEU A 511 -20.63 -7.96 -1.62
N THR A 512 -21.03 -7.41 -0.48
CA THR A 512 -21.87 -6.19 -0.43
C THR A 512 -21.14 -4.99 -1.02
N LEU A 513 -19.86 -4.82 -0.67
CA LEU A 513 -19.00 -3.79 -1.24
C LEU A 513 -18.80 -3.99 -2.74
N HIS A 514 -18.60 -5.23 -3.20
CA HIS A 514 -18.44 -5.51 -4.61
C HIS A 514 -19.69 -5.14 -5.43
N LEU A 515 -20.87 -5.52 -4.93
CA LEU A 515 -22.16 -5.20 -5.58
C LEU A 515 -22.43 -3.69 -5.62
N SER A 516 -22.10 -2.96 -4.56
CA SER A 516 -22.33 -1.52 -4.46
C SER A 516 -21.45 -0.71 -5.43
N MET A 517 -20.26 -1.22 -5.76
CA MET A 517 -19.33 -0.60 -6.70
C MET A 517 -19.64 -0.88 -8.18
N GLN A 518 -20.60 -1.77 -8.48
CA GLN A 518 -21.00 -2.05 -9.86
C GLN A 518 -22.03 -1.03 -10.38
N PRO A 519 -21.83 -0.39 -11.54
CA PRO A 519 -22.71 0.69 -12.01
C PRO A 519 -24.18 0.28 -12.16
N ARG A 520 -24.46 -0.93 -12.69
CA ARG A 520 -25.84 -1.39 -12.94
C ARG A 520 -26.54 -1.84 -11.66
N VAL A 521 -25.94 -2.79 -10.93
CA VAL A 521 -26.49 -3.30 -9.67
C VAL A 521 -26.53 -2.19 -8.63
N GLY A 522 -25.48 -1.37 -8.55
CA GLY A 522 -25.44 -0.15 -7.74
C GLY A 522 -26.56 0.83 -8.12
N SER A 523 -26.85 1.07 -9.40
CA SER A 523 -27.99 1.92 -9.80
C SER A 523 -29.36 1.32 -9.48
N GLU A 524 -29.51 -0.01 -9.59
CA GLU A 524 -30.73 -0.73 -9.19
C GLU A 524 -30.92 -0.64 -7.67
N MET A 525 -29.83 -0.82 -6.91
CA MET A 525 -29.77 -0.60 -5.47
C MET A 525 -30.13 0.86 -5.14
N VAL A 526 -29.52 1.88 -5.75
CA VAL A 526 -29.91 3.30 -5.57
C VAL A 526 -31.39 3.53 -5.90
N SER A 527 -31.88 3.04 -7.04
CA SER A 527 -33.26 3.25 -7.52
C SER A 527 -34.34 2.52 -6.70
N ALA A 528 -33.99 1.38 -6.09
CA ALA A 528 -34.79 0.70 -5.09
C ALA A 528 -34.84 1.47 -3.76
N GLY A 529 -34.18 2.64 -3.72
CA GLY A 529 -33.91 3.37 -2.51
C GLY A 529 -32.97 2.63 -1.59
N LEU A 530 -32.23 1.59 -2.02
CA LEU A 530 -31.34 0.80 -1.16
C LEU A 530 -30.05 1.55 -0.84
N MET A 531 -29.40 2.25 -1.77
CA MET A 531 -28.19 3.02 -1.43
C MET A 531 -28.54 4.32 -0.71
N ASP A 532 -29.64 4.97 -1.10
CA ASP A 532 -30.20 6.10 -0.33
C ASP A 532 -30.79 5.61 1.01
N ALA A 533 -31.34 4.40 1.13
CA ALA A 533 -31.68 3.79 2.42
C ALA A 533 -30.49 3.15 3.15
N LEU A 534 -29.37 2.84 2.51
CA LEU A 534 -28.18 2.36 3.21
C LEU A 534 -27.32 3.55 3.66
N VAL A 535 -27.34 4.67 2.93
CA VAL A 535 -26.64 5.89 3.32
C VAL A 535 -27.57 6.75 4.15
N GLU A 536 -28.71 7.25 3.64
CA GLU A 536 -29.66 8.00 4.46
C GLU A 536 -30.37 7.11 5.47
N THR A 537 -30.94 5.95 5.10
CA THR A 537 -31.64 5.12 6.12
C THR A 537 -30.67 4.35 7.01
N ALA A 538 -29.46 3.93 6.62
CA ALA A 538 -28.53 3.37 7.60
C ALA A 538 -27.82 4.45 8.39
N PHE A 539 -27.57 5.66 7.86
CA PHE A 539 -27.13 6.77 8.71
C PHE A 539 -28.25 7.24 9.64
N VAL A 540 -29.50 7.36 9.18
CA VAL A 540 -30.66 7.72 10.02
C VAL A 540 -31.02 6.60 11.00
N ILE A 541 -31.01 5.32 10.60
CA ILE A 541 -31.14 4.16 11.51
C ILE A 541 -29.97 4.15 12.48
N PHE A 542 -28.75 4.37 12.02
CA PHE A 542 -27.57 4.48 12.87
C PHE A 542 -27.79 5.59 13.89
N LEU A 543 -28.19 6.80 13.48
CA LEU A 543 -28.49 7.90 14.39
C LEU A 543 -29.66 7.58 15.34
N GLN A 544 -30.74 6.98 14.85
CA GLN A 544 -31.90 6.55 15.65
C GLN A 544 -31.58 5.42 16.62
N ALA A 545 -30.59 4.59 16.30
CA ALA A 545 -30.08 3.50 17.14
C ALA A 545 -28.92 3.97 18.04
N ASN A 546 -28.77 5.28 18.27
CA ASN A 546 -27.69 5.87 19.07
C ASN A 546 -26.29 5.49 18.57
N GLY A 547 -26.13 5.37 17.24
CA GLY A 547 -24.90 4.95 16.59
C GLY A 547 -23.73 5.90 16.81
N LEU A 548 -23.97 7.22 16.86
CA LEU A 548 -22.96 8.19 17.26
C LEU A 548 -22.51 7.98 18.72
N ASP A 549 -23.42 7.56 19.59
CA ASP A 549 -23.08 7.20 20.96
C ASP A 549 -22.28 5.90 21.00
N ALA A 550 -22.64 4.92 20.18
CA ALA A 550 -21.91 3.67 20.04
C ALA A 550 -20.49 3.89 19.49
N VAL A 551 -20.31 4.75 18.48
CA VAL A 551 -18.98 5.11 17.93
C VAL A 551 -18.15 5.87 18.96
N SER A 552 -18.76 6.84 19.64
CA SER A 552 -18.11 7.55 20.74
C SER A 552 -17.68 6.59 21.83
N LYS A 553 -18.57 5.69 22.27
CA LYS A 553 -18.30 4.68 23.29
C LYS A 553 -17.21 3.71 22.85
N LEU A 554 -17.28 3.21 21.61
CA LEU A 554 -16.27 2.31 21.06
C LEU A 554 -14.89 2.98 21.02
N LEU A 555 -14.81 4.27 20.66
CA LEU A 555 -13.56 5.00 20.72
C LEU A 555 -13.03 5.09 22.15
N VAL A 556 -13.89 5.46 23.12
CA VAL A 556 -13.55 5.53 24.55
C VAL A 556 -13.08 4.17 25.07
N ASP A 557 -13.85 3.11 24.82
CA ASP A 557 -13.54 1.75 25.24
C ASP A 557 -12.24 1.25 24.60
N THR A 558 -12.03 1.52 23.30
CA THR A 558 -10.79 1.14 22.59
C THR A 558 -9.58 1.89 23.14
N VAL A 559 -9.71 3.17 23.49
CA VAL A 559 -8.62 3.95 24.11
C VAL A 559 -8.32 3.41 25.51
N ALA A 560 -9.34 3.14 26.33
CA ALA A 560 -9.19 2.58 27.67
C ALA A 560 -8.55 1.18 27.63
N ASP A 561 -8.99 0.31 26.73
CA ASP A 561 -8.43 -1.02 26.49
C ASP A 561 -7.00 -0.94 25.95
N THR A 562 -6.70 0.02 25.09
CA THR A 562 -5.31 0.26 24.65
C THR A 562 -4.42 0.69 25.81
N GLN A 563 -4.92 1.53 26.72
CA GLN A 563 -4.19 1.97 27.91
C GLN A 563 -3.98 0.81 28.91
N SER A 564 -4.99 -0.03 29.16
CA SER A 564 -4.87 -1.21 30.03
C SER A 564 -3.94 -2.27 29.44
N TRP A 565 -3.96 -2.43 28.12
CA TRP A 565 -3.02 -3.29 27.41
C TRP A 565 -1.59 -2.77 27.57
N LEU A 566 -1.36 -1.46 27.48
CA LEU A 566 -0.04 -0.85 27.67
C LEU A 566 0.50 -0.92 29.11
N THR A 567 -0.37 -1.06 30.12
CA THR A 567 0.06 -1.28 31.50
C THR A 567 0.37 -2.76 31.79
N THR A 568 -0.35 -3.67 31.12
CA THR A 568 -0.20 -5.12 31.30
C THR A 568 0.90 -5.71 30.42
N SER A 569 0.99 -5.24 29.18
CA SER A 569 1.92 -5.67 28.14
C SER A 569 2.91 -4.55 27.83
N LYS A 570 4.15 -4.91 27.47
CA LYS A 570 5.12 -3.91 27.02
C LYS A 570 4.64 -3.28 25.70
N PRO A 571 4.80 -1.96 25.50
CA PRO A 571 4.57 -1.32 24.21
C PRO A 571 5.35 -2.06 23.12
N ILE A 572 4.81 -2.07 21.89
CA ILE A 572 5.49 -2.70 20.75
C ILE A 572 6.85 -2.02 20.57
N GLY A 573 7.91 -2.75 20.90
CA GLY A 573 9.27 -2.23 20.84
C GLY A 573 9.73 -2.02 19.39
N PRO A 574 10.85 -1.30 19.18
CA PRO A 574 11.41 -1.09 17.84
C PRO A 574 11.69 -2.41 17.09
N GLU A 575 11.90 -3.53 17.80
CA GLU A 575 12.11 -4.87 17.24
C GLU A 575 10.89 -5.49 16.55
N HIS A 576 9.69 -4.96 16.81
CA HIS A 576 8.45 -5.41 16.18
C HIS A 576 7.93 -4.39 15.14
N ARG A 577 8.60 -3.25 14.99
CA ARG A 577 8.19 -2.15 14.10
C ARG A 577 9.05 -2.12 12.84
N SER A 578 8.40 -1.83 11.73
CA SER A 578 9.08 -1.50 10.48
C SER A 578 9.42 -0.01 10.46
N SER A 579 10.28 0.46 9.53
CA SER A 579 10.58 1.89 9.41
C SER A 579 9.36 2.73 9.00
N ALA A 580 8.29 2.08 8.52
CA ALA A 580 7.03 2.70 8.15
C ALA A 580 5.98 2.72 9.28
N VAL A 581 6.27 2.11 10.44
CA VAL A 581 5.34 2.02 11.58
C VAL A 581 5.81 2.92 12.72
N ASP A 582 5.02 3.96 13.00
CA ASP A 582 5.34 5.03 13.96
C ASP A 582 4.52 4.97 15.26
N TYR A 583 3.73 3.91 15.45
CA TYR A 583 2.91 3.66 16.63
C TYR A 583 3.43 2.48 17.45
N GLN A 584 3.02 2.36 18.71
CA GLN A 584 3.50 1.35 19.68
C GLN A 584 2.40 0.39 20.15
N ILE A 585 1.24 0.40 19.50
CA ILE A 585 0.06 -0.40 19.84
C ILE A 585 -0.24 -1.43 18.75
N PRO A 586 -1.00 -2.51 19.02
CA PRO A 586 -1.36 -3.50 18.00
C PRO A 586 -2.02 -2.89 16.77
N TYR A 587 -1.68 -3.40 15.58
CA TYR A 587 -2.16 -2.88 14.31
C TYR A 587 -3.69 -2.78 14.24
N TYR A 588 -4.41 -3.80 14.71
CA TYR A 588 -5.87 -3.79 14.68
C TYR A 588 -6.45 -2.68 15.56
N LYS A 589 -5.92 -2.46 16.78
CA LYS A 589 -6.35 -1.34 17.64
C LYS A 589 -6.06 0.01 16.97
N GLN A 590 -4.89 0.13 16.35
CA GLN A 590 -4.51 1.34 15.62
C GLN A 590 -5.42 1.61 14.42
N GLN A 591 -5.77 0.59 13.63
CA GLN A 591 -6.71 0.75 12.52
C GLN A 591 -8.12 1.07 13.00
N THR A 592 -8.60 0.43 14.06
CA THR A 592 -9.90 0.74 14.66
C THR A 592 -9.95 2.22 15.05
N LEU A 593 -8.95 2.71 15.79
CA LEU A 593 -8.88 4.13 16.16
C LEU A 593 -8.76 5.05 14.94
N LYS A 594 -7.96 4.68 13.94
CA LYS A 594 -7.83 5.44 12.68
C LYS A 594 -9.17 5.56 11.96
N TRP A 595 -9.92 4.47 11.82
CA TRP A 595 -11.19 4.49 11.10
C TRP A 595 -12.30 5.16 11.90
N LEU A 596 -12.34 5.00 13.23
CA LEU A 596 -13.27 5.73 14.10
C LEU A 596 -13.03 7.24 14.05
N THR A 597 -11.77 7.66 14.19
CA THR A 597 -11.42 9.10 14.11
C THR A 597 -11.67 9.66 12.71
N ARG A 598 -11.35 8.92 11.63
CA ARG A 598 -11.72 9.33 10.26
C ARG A 598 -13.22 9.42 10.05
N PHE A 599 -13.98 8.49 10.60
CA PHE A 599 -15.44 8.48 10.49
C PHE A 599 -16.05 9.70 11.19
N ILE A 600 -15.58 10.02 12.41
CA ILE A 600 -16.00 11.24 13.11
C ILE A 600 -15.65 12.48 12.28
N HIS A 601 -14.40 12.62 11.83
CA HIS A 601 -13.98 13.74 10.97
C HIS A 601 -14.83 13.87 9.70
N HIS A 602 -15.08 12.75 9.01
CA HIS A 602 -15.86 12.76 7.77
C HIS A 602 -17.30 13.19 8.03
N ILE A 603 -17.94 12.67 9.08
CA ILE A 603 -19.28 13.11 9.48
C ILE A 603 -19.28 14.61 9.78
N MET A 604 -18.31 15.10 10.55
CA MET A 604 -18.26 16.52 10.93
C MET A 604 -18.06 17.45 9.73
N THR A 605 -17.39 16.99 8.67
CA THR A 605 -17.14 17.80 7.46
C THR A 605 -18.24 17.64 6.39
N SER A 606 -18.90 16.49 6.33
CA SER A 606 -19.97 16.20 5.35
C SER A 606 -21.38 16.47 5.89
N ALA A 607 -21.54 16.87 7.16
CA ALA A 607 -22.84 17.05 7.81
C ALA A 607 -23.76 18.07 7.14
N TYR A 608 -23.21 19.07 6.44
CA TYR A 608 -23.99 20.13 5.80
C TYR A 608 -24.98 19.65 4.73
N SER A 609 -24.90 18.39 4.28
CA SER A 609 -25.87 17.79 3.36
C SER A 609 -27.04 17.07 4.03
N PHE A 610 -27.01 16.83 5.35
CA PHE A 610 -28.03 16.04 6.05
C PHE A 610 -28.84 16.92 7.02
N SER A 611 -30.15 16.65 7.13
CA SER A 611 -31.18 17.44 7.84
C SER A 611 -30.78 18.10 9.18
N GLY A 612 -31.49 19.15 9.63
CA GLY A 612 -31.17 19.90 10.86
C GLY A 612 -31.23 19.14 12.21
N ASN A 613 -31.67 17.88 12.26
CA ASN A 613 -31.53 17.05 13.48
C ASN A 613 -30.07 16.54 13.64
N THR A 614 -29.32 16.45 12.55
CA THR A 614 -27.92 16.00 12.53
C THR A 614 -27.03 17.00 13.26
N ASP A 615 -27.21 18.30 13.02
CA ASP A 615 -26.46 19.38 13.71
C ASP A 615 -26.55 19.30 15.23
N ARG A 616 -27.74 19.00 15.76
CA ARG A 616 -27.94 18.81 17.21
C ARG A 616 -27.17 17.59 17.75
N LEU A 617 -27.16 16.49 17.01
CA LEU A 617 -26.47 15.27 17.43
C LEU A 617 -24.94 15.43 17.36
N LEU A 618 -24.44 16.20 16.39
CA LEU A 618 -23.02 16.54 16.29
C LEU A 618 -22.57 17.50 17.38
N ARG A 619 -23.43 18.46 17.75
CA ARG A 619 -23.21 19.29 18.93
C ARG A 619 -23.11 18.45 20.21
N ASN A 620 -24.05 17.53 20.41
CA ASN A 620 -24.01 16.61 21.56
C ASN A 620 -22.73 15.77 21.58
N LEU A 621 -22.18 15.40 20.43
CA LEU A 621 -20.92 14.65 20.35
C LEU A 621 -19.73 15.47 20.87
N ALA A 622 -19.67 16.76 20.52
CA ALA A 622 -18.63 17.68 20.98
C ALA A 622 -18.75 18.07 22.46
N GLU A 623 -19.92 17.87 23.09
CA GLU A 623 -20.16 18.12 24.52
C GLU A 623 -19.83 16.90 25.42
N LYS A 624 -19.54 15.72 24.85
CA LYS A 624 -19.24 14.51 25.64
C LYS A 624 -17.84 14.55 26.27
N SER A 625 -17.80 14.67 27.60
CA SER A 625 -16.57 14.68 28.38
C SER A 625 -15.66 13.48 28.13
N ASP A 626 -16.23 12.29 28.01
CA ASP A 626 -15.44 11.03 27.92
C ASP A 626 -14.76 10.89 26.56
N LEU A 627 -15.45 11.31 25.49
CA LEU A 627 -14.90 11.37 24.13
C LEU A 627 -13.76 12.39 24.05
N LEU A 628 -14.00 13.61 24.57
CA LEU A 628 -12.97 14.65 24.64
C LEU A 628 -11.77 14.19 25.48
N GLY A 629 -12.00 13.50 26.59
CA GLY A 629 -10.97 12.89 27.42
C GLY A 629 -10.13 11.87 26.65
N SER A 630 -10.77 10.98 25.89
CA SER A 630 -10.07 9.97 25.09
C SER A 630 -9.26 10.59 23.93
N LEU A 631 -9.81 11.59 23.24
CA LEU A 631 -9.08 12.33 22.21
C LEU A 631 -7.89 13.11 22.80
N ARG A 632 -8.06 13.68 24.00
CA ARG A 632 -6.98 14.34 24.75
C ARG A 632 -5.85 13.36 25.08
N ASP A 633 -6.18 12.16 25.55
CA ASP A 633 -5.20 11.13 25.87
C ASP A 633 -4.41 10.69 24.61
N ILE A 634 -5.08 10.57 23.46
CA ILE A 634 -4.42 10.31 22.16
C ILE A 634 -3.45 11.45 21.81
N ILE A 635 -3.88 12.70 21.94
CA ILE A 635 -3.05 13.89 21.63
C ILE A 635 -1.82 13.95 22.54
N GLN A 636 -1.99 13.66 23.83
CA GLN A 636 -0.91 13.64 24.80
C GLN A 636 0.11 12.53 24.53
N ALA A 637 -0.35 11.33 24.16
CA ALA A 637 0.49 10.15 23.94
C ALA A 637 0.74 9.86 22.46
N LYS A 638 1.06 10.90 21.67
CA LYS A 638 1.23 10.86 20.20
C LYS A 638 2.12 9.73 19.68
N GLU A 639 3.24 9.44 20.34
CA GLU A 639 4.18 8.38 19.94
C GLU A 639 3.60 6.97 20.07
N ARG A 640 2.56 6.79 20.91
CA ARG A 640 1.91 5.50 21.11
C ARG A 640 0.92 5.18 20.00
N TYR A 641 0.18 6.18 19.54
CA TYR A 641 -0.91 6.02 18.57
C TYR A 641 -0.48 6.26 17.11
N GLY A 642 0.66 6.93 16.90
CA GLY A 642 1.23 7.24 15.59
C GLY A 642 0.58 8.47 14.92
N SER A 643 1.18 8.92 13.82
CA SER A 643 0.86 10.19 13.17
C SER A 643 -0.57 10.22 12.66
N VAL A 644 -1.06 9.13 12.08
CA VAL A 644 -2.38 9.12 11.43
C VAL A 644 -3.50 9.32 12.45
N VAL A 645 -3.46 8.57 13.57
CA VAL A 645 -4.50 8.67 14.61
C VAL A 645 -4.39 10.03 15.30
N TRP A 646 -3.17 10.47 15.61
CA TRP A 646 -2.93 11.79 16.19
C TRP A 646 -3.46 12.92 15.29
N THR A 647 -3.14 12.91 14.00
CA THR A 647 -3.62 13.90 13.04
C THR A 647 -5.14 13.93 13.00
N ASN A 648 -5.80 12.77 12.86
CA ASN A 648 -7.26 12.74 12.84
C ASN A 648 -7.88 13.28 14.15
N SER A 649 -7.31 12.96 15.31
CA SER A 649 -7.77 13.48 16.60
C SER A 649 -7.62 14.99 16.72
N VAL A 650 -6.52 15.54 16.20
CA VAL A 650 -6.27 16.99 16.13
C VAL A 650 -7.18 17.66 15.10
N THR A 651 -7.46 17.01 13.97
CA THR A 651 -8.44 17.52 12.99
C THR A 651 -9.84 17.58 13.60
N ILE A 652 -10.27 16.56 14.34
CA ILE A 652 -11.57 16.57 15.05
C ILE A 652 -11.67 17.76 16.01
N LEU A 653 -10.59 18.13 16.71
CA LEU A 653 -10.56 19.35 17.54
C LEU A 653 -10.87 20.60 16.71
N SER A 654 -10.25 20.74 15.54
CA SER A 654 -10.52 21.87 14.63
C SER A 654 -11.97 21.83 14.12
N ASP A 655 -12.48 20.65 13.73
CA ASP A 655 -13.86 20.47 13.27
C ASP A 655 -14.88 20.85 14.34
N PHE A 656 -14.67 20.42 15.59
CA PHE A 656 -15.57 20.75 16.70
C PHE A 656 -15.59 22.26 17.00
N ILE A 657 -14.46 22.95 16.84
CA ILE A 657 -14.37 24.40 17.02
C ILE A 657 -15.04 25.16 15.86
N ASN A 658 -14.80 24.74 14.62
CA ASN A 658 -15.26 25.46 13.44
C ASN A 658 -16.76 25.26 13.15
N ASN A 659 -17.33 24.09 13.48
CA ASN A 659 -18.71 23.76 13.13
C ASN A 659 -19.76 24.44 14.04
N ASP A 660 -19.51 24.56 15.35
CA ASP A 660 -20.40 25.30 16.26
C ASP A 660 -19.60 26.07 17.32
N PRO A 661 -19.57 27.41 17.26
CA PRO A 661 -18.89 28.26 18.24
C PRO A 661 -19.35 28.04 19.70
N ALA A 662 -20.55 27.52 19.94
CA ALA A 662 -21.05 27.23 21.29
C ALA A 662 -20.24 26.13 22.00
N ASN A 663 -19.65 25.19 21.24
CA ASN A 663 -18.86 24.09 21.80
C ASN A 663 -17.50 24.55 22.36
N TYR A 664 -17.06 25.75 22.01
CA TYR A 664 -15.74 26.25 22.36
C TYR A 664 -15.49 26.25 23.88
N ALA A 665 -16.50 26.59 24.69
CA ALA A 665 -16.39 26.59 26.15
C ALA A 665 -16.20 25.17 26.71
N ALA A 666 -16.98 24.19 26.22
CA ALA A 666 -16.86 22.79 26.65
C ALA A 666 -15.50 22.19 26.25
N ILE A 667 -15.04 22.47 25.03
CA ILE A 667 -13.73 22.03 24.52
C ILE A 667 -12.59 22.66 25.34
N MET A 668 -12.71 23.94 25.72
CA MET A 668 -11.74 24.59 26.58
C MET A 668 -11.71 23.97 27.98
N GLU A 669 -12.88 23.73 28.59
CA GLU A 669 -13.00 23.13 29.92
C GLU A 669 -12.52 21.67 29.97
N SER A 670 -12.60 20.93 28.86
CA SER A 670 -12.04 19.57 28.74
C SER A 670 -10.50 19.52 28.86
N GLY A 671 -9.84 20.66 28.69
CA GLY A 671 -8.37 20.76 28.65
C GLY A 671 -7.74 20.29 27.33
N MET A 672 -8.54 19.99 26.30
CA MET A 672 -8.05 19.49 25.01
C MET A 672 -7.17 20.53 24.29
N ILE A 673 -7.57 21.81 24.27
CA ILE A 673 -6.77 22.91 23.69
C ILE A 673 -5.43 23.04 24.40
N LYS A 674 -5.44 23.04 25.73
CA LYS A 674 -4.22 23.09 26.55
C LYS A 674 -3.30 21.91 26.21
N THR A 675 -3.85 20.69 26.20
CA THR A 675 -3.08 19.47 25.92
C THR A 675 -2.49 19.48 24.51
N PHE A 676 -3.23 19.98 23.52
CA PHE A 676 -2.71 20.17 22.16
C PHE A 676 -1.53 21.13 22.14
N LEU A 677 -1.65 22.30 22.78
CA LEU A 677 -0.56 23.28 22.84
C LEU A 677 0.66 22.74 23.61
N GLU A 678 0.45 22.03 24.72
CA GLU A 678 1.53 21.35 25.47
C GLU A 678 2.17 20.23 24.64
N ALA A 679 1.37 19.48 23.87
CA ALA A 679 1.87 18.40 23.00
C ALA A 679 2.72 18.95 21.85
N VAL A 680 2.32 20.07 21.22
CA VAL A 680 3.05 20.72 20.12
C VAL A 680 4.29 21.47 20.60
N THR A 681 4.27 22.04 21.80
CA THR A 681 5.41 22.81 22.35
C THR A 681 6.35 21.96 23.20
N ASN A 682 5.90 20.79 23.65
CA ASN A 682 6.56 19.96 24.66
C ASN A 682 6.87 20.71 25.97
N ARG A 683 6.06 21.73 26.31
CA ARG A 683 6.20 22.59 27.50
C ARG A 683 4.87 22.63 28.24
N SER A 684 4.90 22.60 29.58
CA SER A 684 3.68 22.73 30.36
C SER A 684 3.20 24.19 30.43
N ILE A 685 1.91 24.39 30.25
CA ILE A 685 1.24 25.69 30.35
C ILE A 685 0.65 25.81 31.78
N PRO A 686 1.07 26.80 32.59
CA PRO A 686 0.57 26.97 33.96
C PRO A 686 -0.95 27.13 34.05
N ALA A 687 -1.60 26.36 34.94
CA ALA A 687 -3.07 26.31 35.08
C ALA A 687 -3.71 27.67 35.45
N HIS A 688 -3.01 28.51 36.22
CA HIS A 688 -3.50 29.82 36.68
C HIS A 688 -3.64 30.86 35.54
N MET A 689 -3.08 30.60 34.35
CA MET A 689 -3.20 31.48 33.18
C MET A 689 -4.33 31.07 32.21
N ALA A 690 -4.90 29.87 32.38
CA ALA A 690 -6.03 29.38 31.56
C ALA A 690 -7.40 29.77 32.13
N ASP A 691 -7.44 30.17 33.41
CA ASP A 691 -8.66 30.35 34.21
C ASP A 691 -8.95 31.81 34.56
N SER A 692 -8.56 32.77 33.72
CA SER A 692 -9.00 34.16 33.87
C SER A 692 -10.49 34.31 33.49
N LYS A 693 -11.37 33.65 34.25
CA LYS A 693 -12.79 33.95 34.38
C LYS A 693 -12.95 34.78 35.67
N ARG A 694 -13.61 35.94 35.54
CA ARG A 694 -14.23 36.77 36.60
C ARG A 694 -13.35 37.80 37.32
N ASP A 695 -13.05 38.90 36.63
CA ASP A 695 -13.00 40.23 37.27
C ASP A 695 -13.53 41.26 36.28
N ASP A 696 -14.71 40.99 35.71
CA ASP A 696 -15.44 41.96 34.89
C ASP A 696 -16.86 42.10 35.44
N SER A 697 -16.95 42.87 36.52
CA SER A 697 -18.20 43.51 36.95
C SER A 697 -18.10 44.97 36.55
N GLY A 698 -18.58 45.30 35.35
CA GLY A 698 -18.67 46.67 34.88
C GLY A 698 -19.05 46.72 33.40
N ASP A 699 -20.33 46.94 33.15
CA ASP A 699 -20.86 47.28 31.83
C ASP A 699 -20.02 48.39 31.16
N ASP A 700 -19.32 48.06 30.07
CA ASP A 700 -19.03 49.02 29.01
C ASP A 700 -18.96 48.29 27.66
N GLU A 701 -20.10 48.29 26.97
CA GLU A 701 -20.22 47.89 25.58
C GLU A 701 -19.40 48.83 24.70
N GLY A 702 -18.36 48.27 24.08
CA GLY A 702 -17.74 48.83 22.87
C GLY A 702 -16.35 49.44 23.08
N SER A 703 -15.33 48.76 22.54
CA SER A 703 -13.94 49.23 22.37
C SER A 703 -12.97 49.12 23.57
N SER A 704 -12.53 47.91 23.95
CA SER A 704 -11.24 47.77 24.68
C SER A 704 -10.53 46.39 24.67
N ASP A 705 -11.10 45.29 24.16
CA ASP A 705 -10.46 43.96 24.31
C ASP A 705 -9.30 43.64 23.33
N SER A 706 -9.26 44.26 22.15
CA SER A 706 -8.13 44.09 21.19
C SER A 706 -6.82 44.70 21.71
N SER A 707 -6.92 45.60 22.69
CA SER A 707 -5.76 46.24 23.32
C SER A 707 -4.95 45.27 24.17
N GLY A 708 -5.59 44.34 24.89
CA GLY A 708 -4.91 43.38 25.77
C GLY A 708 -4.05 42.37 25.01
N ILE A 709 -4.54 41.86 23.87
CA ILE A 709 -3.78 40.94 23.01
C ILE A 709 -2.63 41.67 22.32
N SER A 710 -2.88 42.88 21.81
CA SER A 710 -1.83 43.71 21.23
C SER A 710 -0.76 44.09 22.26
N THR A 711 -1.15 44.24 23.54
CA THR A 711 -0.23 44.46 24.66
C THR A 711 0.59 43.20 24.98
N LEU A 712 -0.03 42.02 25.03
CA LEU A 712 0.68 40.74 25.23
C LEU A 712 1.68 40.45 24.10
N VAL A 713 1.29 40.70 22.85
CA VAL A 713 2.18 40.55 21.67
C VAL A 713 3.26 41.65 21.68
N GLY A 714 2.94 42.85 22.18
CA GLY A 714 3.88 43.96 22.32
C GLY A 714 4.85 43.85 23.51
N GLN A 715 4.60 42.93 24.45
CA GLN A 715 5.47 42.61 25.59
C GLN A 715 6.60 41.63 25.24
N ASP A 716 6.68 41.14 24.00
CA ASP A 716 7.84 40.35 23.56
C ASP A 716 9.07 41.25 23.42
N GLU A 717 9.85 41.36 24.51
CA GLU A 717 11.09 42.16 24.58
C GLU A 717 12.30 41.47 23.92
N ARG A 718 12.13 40.25 23.38
CA ARG A 718 13.23 39.52 22.74
C ARG A 718 13.72 40.24 21.47
N PRO A 719 15.03 40.16 21.18
CA PRO A 719 15.55 40.65 19.90
C PRO A 719 15.07 39.74 18.76
N HIS A 720 14.45 40.35 17.75
CA HIS A 720 13.99 39.70 16.53
C HIS A 720 14.57 40.44 15.32
N PRO A 721 15.55 39.87 14.59
CA PRO A 721 16.09 38.52 14.73
C PRO A 721 16.96 38.32 15.99
N PRO A 722 17.07 37.08 16.51
CA PRO A 722 18.00 36.74 17.60
C PRO A 722 19.45 36.93 17.15
N SER A 723 20.30 37.42 18.06
CA SER A 723 21.74 37.54 17.78
C SER A 723 22.43 36.17 17.80
N GLU A 724 23.58 36.05 17.14
CA GLU A 724 24.37 34.82 17.12
C GLU A 724 24.77 34.38 18.54
N ASP A 725 25.10 35.31 19.43
CA ASP A 725 25.42 35.03 20.83
C ASP A 725 24.24 34.39 21.59
N VAL A 726 23.01 34.83 21.29
CA VAL A 726 21.81 34.24 21.89
C VAL A 726 21.61 32.83 21.36
N LEU A 727 21.72 32.64 20.04
CA LEU A 727 21.55 31.33 19.39
C LEU A 727 22.59 30.30 19.84
N GLN A 728 23.83 30.73 20.09
CA GLN A 728 24.92 29.86 20.51
C GLN A 728 24.78 29.38 21.98
N ASN A 729 24.20 30.22 22.84
CA ASN A 729 24.02 29.92 24.26
C ASN A 729 22.62 29.35 24.60
N GLU A 730 21.76 29.19 23.59
CA GLU A 730 20.40 28.69 23.79
C GLU A 730 20.41 27.17 23.95
N GLU A 731 20.22 26.68 25.17
CA GLU A 731 19.98 25.25 25.43
C GLU A 731 18.59 24.85 24.94
N ARG A 732 18.49 24.56 23.64
CA ARG A 732 17.27 24.03 23.03
C ARG A 732 17.24 22.51 23.20
N GLY A 733 16.13 22.02 23.75
CA GLY A 733 15.85 20.59 23.82
C GLY A 733 15.71 19.95 22.44
N PRO A 734 15.19 18.72 22.35
CA PRO A 734 15.00 18.05 21.06
C PRO A 734 14.05 18.87 20.15
N LEU A 735 14.60 19.34 19.02
CA LEU A 735 13.91 20.22 18.07
C LEU A 735 12.64 19.59 17.52
N ALA A 736 11.54 20.34 17.57
CA ALA A 736 10.22 19.92 17.10
C ALA A 736 9.76 18.57 17.67
N ALA A 737 10.26 18.15 18.85
CA ALA A 737 9.81 16.92 19.51
C ALA A 737 8.29 16.92 19.77
N GLY A 738 7.67 18.09 19.75
CA GLY A 738 6.24 18.31 19.83
C GLY A 738 5.42 17.77 18.65
N ILE A 739 6.00 17.69 17.46
CA ILE A 739 5.31 17.35 16.21
C ILE A 739 5.86 16.02 15.69
N LEU A 740 4.99 15.16 15.16
CA LEU A 740 5.43 13.91 14.55
C LEU A 740 5.96 14.20 13.14
N ALA A 741 7.08 13.58 12.77
CA ALA A 741 7.71 13.72 11.46
C ALA A 741 6.89 13.00 10.36
N SER A 742 5.77 13.60 10.00
CA SER A 742 4.80 13.12 9.01
C SER A 742 4.15 14.31 8.33
N SER A 743 3.98 14.27 7.01
CA SER A 743 3.43 15.38 6.24
C SER A 743 2.07 15.83 6.74
N ASP A 744 1.18 14.88 7.01
CA ASP A 744 -0.17 15.13 7.52
C ASP A 744 -0.14 15.82 8.90
N ALA A 745 0.76 15.37 9.78
CA ALA A 745 0.90 15.92 11.13
C ALA A 745 1.50 17.33 11.13
N ILE A 746 2.45 17.61 10.23
CA ILE A 746 3.02 18.95 10.07
C ILE A 746 1.98 19.90 9.48
N ASN A 747 1.22 19.46 8.47
CA ASN A 747 0.27 20.31 7.75
C ASN A 747 -0.95 20.71 8.59
N ILE A 748 -1.42 19.87 9.52
CA ILE A 748 -2.64 20.13 10.31
C ILE A 748 -2.46 21.18 11.41
N VAL A 749 -1.25 21.32 11.97
CA VAL A 749 -0.99 22.18 13.14
C VAL A 749 -1.37 23.65 12.89
N PRO A 750 -0.98 24.31 11.79
CA PRO A 750 -1.37 25.69 11.50
C PRO A 750 -2.89 25.88 11.42
N HIS A 751 -3.62 24.92 10.85
CA HIS A 751 -5.08 24.97 10.77
C HIS A 751 -5.72 24.96 12.17
N VAL A 752 -5.24 24.09 13.06
CA VAL A 752 -5.78 23.99 14.42
C VAL A 752 -5.44 25.24 15.24
N LEU A 753 -4.23 25.80 15.10
CA LEU A 753 -3.87 27.08 15.72
C LEU A 753 -4.78 28.22 15.24
N SER A 754 -5.13 28.25 13.95
CA SER A 754 -6.08 29.21 13.39
C SER A 754 -7.49 29.04 13.98
N SER A 755 -7.99 27.80 14.11
CA SER A 755 -9.27 27.50 14.75
C SER A 755 -9.30 27.90 16.23
N ILE A 756 -8.27 27.56 17.01
CA ILE A 756 -8.18 27.94 18.43
C ILE A 756 -8.21 29.47 18.60
N SER A 757 -7.61 30.18 17.64
CA SER A 757 -7.51 31.65 17.64
C SER A 757 -8.81 32.37 17.28
N LEU A 758 -9.90 31.67 16.91
CA LEU A 758 -11.22 32.27 16.66
C LEU A 758 -11.81 32.99 17.89
N ASN A 759 -11.33 32.68 19.09
CA ASN A 759 -11.72 33.32 20.34
C ASN A 759 -10.50 34.00 21.01
N ASN A 760 -10.72 35.16 21.63
CA ASN A 760 -9.72 35.92 22.38
C ASN A 760 -9.00 35.08 23.45
N SER A 761 -9.70 34.18 24.16
CA SER A 761 -9.06 33.31 25.17
C SER A 761 -8.06 32.32 24.53
N GLY A 762 -8.45 31.67 23.44
CA GLY A 762 -7.54 30.78 22.70
C GLY A 762 -6.38 31.53 22.06
N MET A 763 -6.64 32.71 21.52
CA MET A 763 -5.59 33.58 20.97
C MET A 763 -4.53 33.91 22.03
N LYS A 764 -4.94 34.23 23.27
CA LYS A 764 -4.02 34.43 24.40
C LYS A 764 -3.22 33.17 24.72
N MET A 765 -3.84 31.99 24.76
CA MET A 765 -3.13 30.73 25.01
C MET A 765 -2.12 30.38 23.91
N VAL A 766 -2.44 30.64 22.64
CA VAL A 766 -1.51 30.43 21.51
C VAL A 766 -0.26 31.31 21.66
N VAL A 767 -0.43 32.58 22.03
CA VAL A 767 0.69 33.49 22.27
C VAL A 767 1.52 33.06 23.50
N LEU A 768 0.87 32.75 24.63
CA LEU A 768 1.54 32.35 25.86
C LEU A 768 2.29 31.03 25.75
N SER A 769 1.75 30.06 25.01
CA SER A 769 2.39 28.77 24.78
C SER A 769 3.60 28.84 23.84
N ARG A 770 3.75 29.92 23.09
CA ARG A 770 4.75 30.04 22.00
C ARG A 770 4.64 28.91 20.98
N ALA A 771 3.43 28.43 20.71
CA ALA A 771 3.20 27.33 19.77
C ALA A 771 3.65 27.67 18.33
N ILE A 772 3.56 28.93 17.92
CA ILE A 772 4.04 29.38 16.60
C ILE A 772 5.57 29.29 16.52
N ASP A 773 6.28 29.71 17.56
CA ASP A 773 7.75 29.62 17.62
C ASP A 773 8.20 28.15 17.55
N ALA A 774 7.58 27.29 18.40
CA ALA A 774 7.89 25.87 18.48
C ALA A 774 7.56 25.12 17.17
N PHE A 775 6.50 25.50 16.47
CA PHE A 775 6.15 24.91 15.18
C PHE A 775 7.29 25.08 14.17
N PHE A 776 7.90 26.26 14.08
CA PHE A 776 8.94 26.51 13.07
C PHE A 776 10.24 25.72 13.30
N GLU A 777 10.42 25.06 14.45
CA GLU A 777 11.53 24.11 14.66
C GLU A 777 11.47 22.91 13.68
N VAL A 778 10.33 22.64 13.04
CA VAL A 778 10.20 21.58 12.00
C VAL A 778 11.10 21.85 10.79
N PHE A 779 11.47 23.10 10.53
CA PHE A 779 12.40 23.46 9.45
C PHE A 779 13.87 23.25 9.85
N GLU A 780 14.17 23.01 11.13
CA GLU A 780 15.53 22.76 11.64
C GLU A 780 15.77 21.28 11.97
N SER A 781 14.70 20.53 12.28
CA SER A 781 14.77 19.11 12.64
C SER A 781 15.03 18.23 11.42
N PRO A 782 16.11 17.42 11.37
CA PRO A 782 16.46 16.61 10.19
C PRO A 782 15.36 15.64 9.76
N ALA A 783 14.64 15.03 10.71
CA ALA A 783 13.54 14.11 10.42
C ALA A 783 12.36 14.81 9.73
N HIS A 784 12.04 16.04 10.16
CA HIS A 784 10.94 16.83 9.59
C HIS A 784 11.32 17.47 8.25
N VAL A 785 12.56 17.93 8.11
CA VAL A 785 13.08 18.46 6.83
C VAL A 785 13.09 17.40 5.76
N LYS A 786 13.36 16.14 6.12
CA LYS A 786 13.20 15.02 5.18
C LYS A 786 11.75 14.91 4.65
N CYS A 787 10.73 15.08 5.51
CA CYS A 787 9.34 15.12 5.06
C CYS A 787 9.06 16.32 4.15
N LEU A 788 9.57 17.51 4.51
CA LEU A 788 9.41 18.76 3.74
C LEU A 788 10.10 18.71 2.37
N ASP A 789 11.19 17.97 2.22
CA ASP A 789 11.95 17.82 0.97
C ASP A 789 11.38 16.71 0.08
N MET A 790 10.90 15.60 0.67
CA MET A 790 10.31 14.50 -0.10
C MET A 790 8.95 14.86 -0.72
N GLU A 791 8.17 15.72 -0.08
CA GLU A 791 6.87 16.17 -0.59
C GLU A 791 6.94 17.65 -0.99
N CYS A 792 7.13 17.89 -2.30
CA CYS A 792 7.44 19.22 -2.84
C CYS A 792 6.43 20.32 -2.45
N ASP A 793 5.16 19.98 -2.24
CA ASP A 793 4.10 20.95 -1.97
C ASP A 793 3.91 21.24 -0.47
N LEU A 794 4.47 20.43 0.45
CA LEU A 794 4.20 20.53 1.88
C LEU A 794 4.65 21.88 2.46
N ALA A 795 5.88 22.30 2.17
CA ALA A 795 6.40 23.59 2.64
C ALA A 795 5.60 24.79 2.07
N GLN A 796 5.19 24.71 0.81
CA GLN A 796 4.34 25.71 0.15
C GLN A 796 2.95 25.79 0.82
N ASN A 797 2.35 24.64 1.13
CA ASN A 797 1.06 24.56 1.83
C ASN A 797 1.14 25.18 3.23
N ILE A 798 2.20 24.90 3.99
CA ILE A 798 2.44 25.54 5.29
C ILE A 798 2.52 27.06 5.14
N GLY A 799 3.20 27.56 4.12
CA GLY A 799 3.30 29.00 3.85
C GLY A 799 1.94 29.63 3.52
N ASN A 800 1.11 28.94 2.73
CA ASN A 800 -0.26 29.38 2.44
C ASN A 800 -1.12 29.40 3.72
N ASN A 801 -0.99 28.38 4.57
CA ASN A 801 -1.72 28.27 5.83
C ASN A 801 -1.36 29.40 6.79
N PHE A 802 -0.08 29.76 6.93
CA PHE A 802 0.34 30.88 7.78
C PHE A 802 0.00 32.26 7.20
N ASP A 803 -0.02 32.42 5.87
CA ASP A 803 -0.56 33.62 5.24
C ASP A 803 -2.06 33.76 5.54
N GLU A 804 -2.84 32.70 5.34
CA GLU A 804 -4.26 32.68 5.69
C GLU A 804 -4.49 32.95 7.19
N PHE A 805 -3.71 32.32 8.07
CA PHE A 805 -3.76 32.53 9.52
C PHE A 805 -3.55 34.00 9.88
N ALA A 806 -2.55 34.65 9.28
CA ALA A 806 -2.26 36.06 9.48
C ALA A 806 -3.32 37.02 8.88
N ARG A 807 -4.06 36.59 7.84
CA ARG A 807 -5.17 37.37 7.28
C ARG A 807 -6.38 37.36 8.20
N HIS A 808 -6.77 36.18 8.69
CA HIS A 808 -7.94 36.00 9.57
C HIS A 808 -7.72 36.55 10.98
N HIS A 809 -6.48 36.55 11.47
CA HIS A 809 -6.15 36.97 12.85
C HIS A 809 -5.11 38.11 12.88
N PRO A 810 -5.51 39.36 12.54
CA PRO A 810 -4.59 40.51 12.49
C PRO A 810 -3.74 40.76 13.76
N PRO A 811 -4.25 40.58 15.00
CA PRO A 811 -3.45 40.78 16.21
C PRO A 811 -2.24 39.87 16.34
N LEU A 812 -2.26 38.69 15.69
CA LEU A 812 -1.16 37.72 15.72
C LEU A 812 -0.09 37.97 14.67
N ARG A 813 -0.30 38.89 13.71
CA ARG A 813 0.67 39.19 12.64
C ARG A 813 2.08 39.50 13.15
N PRO A 814 2.28 40.31 14.21
CA PRO A 814 3.62 40.58 14.71
C PRO A 814 4.30 39.32 15.28
N CYS A 815 3.56 38.48 15.99
CA CYS A 815 4.07 37.20 16.51
C CYS A 815 4.47 36.25 15.38
N ILE A 816 3.61 36.05 14.38
CA ILE A 816 3.90 35.21 13.20
C ILE A 816 5.12 35.78 12.45
N SER A 817 5.16 37.09 12.21
CA SER A 817 6.28 37.72 11.49
C SER A 817 7.60 37.63 12.26
N ASN A 818 7.59 37.78 13.59
CA ASN A 818 8.78 37.61 14.41
C ASN A 818 9.30 36.16 14.32
N ALA A 819 8.41 35.18 14.48
CA ALA A 819 8.77 33.76 14.42
C ALA A 819 9.37 33.35 13.06
N VAL A 820 8.84 33.88 11.95
CA VAL A 820 9.39 33.65 10.60
C VAL A 820 10.77 34.29 10.42
N VAL A 821 10.99 35.50 10.92
CA VAL A 821 12.31 36.15 10.87
C VAL A 821 13.33 35.35 11.71
N ASP A 822 12.92 34.90 12.89
CA ASP A 822 13.77 34.08 13.75
C ASP A 822 14.09 32.74 13.10
N LEU A 823 13.14 32.09 12.42
CA LEU A 823 13.39 30.88 11.64
C LEU A 823 14.52 31.09 10.62
N VAL A 824 14.47 32.17 9.84
CA VAL A 824 15.51 32.46 8.84
C VAL A 824 16.87 32.69 9.53
N ALA A 825 16.89 33.40 10.66
CA ALA A 825 18.10 33.60 11.45
C ALA A 825 18.67 32.28 12.02
N ARG A 826 17.81 31.38 12.51
CA ARG A 826 18.18 30.06 13.02
C ARG A 826 18.74 29.15 11.94
N LEU A 827 18.14 29.12 10.75
CA LEU A 827 18.68 28.34 9.62
C LEU A 827 20.00 28.89 9.08
N ARG A 828 20.15 30.22 9.07
CA ARG A 828 21.44 30.85 8.77
C ARG A 828 22.51 30.39 9.76
N PHE A 829 22.20 30.42 11.07
CA PHE A 829 23.10 29.96 12.12
C PHE A 829 23.42 28.46 12.01
N LEU A 830 22.42 27.60 11.75
CA LEU A 830 22.62 26.18 11.50
C LEU A 830 23.62 25.94 10.36
N GLY A 831 23.51 26.69 9.27
CA GLY A 831 24.48 26.66 8.17
C GLY A 831 25.90 27.04 8.63
N LEU A 832 26.07 28.06 9.46
CA LEU A 832 27.39 28.42 10.00
C LEU A 832 27.96 27.32 10.92
N GLU A 833 27.15 26.84 11.84
CA GLU A 833 27.53 25.82 12.82
C GLU A 833 27.90 24.49 12.15
N LYS A 834 27.10 24.03 11.18
CA LYS A 834 27.37 22.77 10.48
C LYS A 834 28.57 22.85 9.53
N SER A 835 28.92 24.03 9.03
CA SER A 835 30.17 24.20 8.26
C SER A 835 31.40 23.96 9.14
N ARG A 836 31.33 24.41 10.41
CA ARG A 836 32.38 24.27 11.43
C ARG A 836 32.45 22.88 12.03
N THR A 837 31.31 22.32 12.43
CA THR A 837 31.23 21.06 13.20
C THR A 837 31.11 19.80 12.34
N ALA A 838 30.30 19.86 11.28
CA ALA A 838 30.00 18.72 10.42
C ALA A 838 30.70 18.81 9.05
N GLY A 839 31.42 19.89 8.79
CA GLY A 839 32.19 20.07 7.56
C GLY A 839 31.38 20.44 6.33
N TRP A 840 30.11 20.85 6.47
CA TRP A 840 29.25 21.18 5.35
C TRP A 840 29.83 22.30 4.46
N GLY A 841 29.57 22.17 3.15
CA GLY A 841 29.92 23.15 2.12
C GLY A 841 31.12 22.78 1.25
N ALA A 842 31.36 23.56 0.21
CA ALA A 842 32.47 23.35 -0.72
C ALA A 842 33.83 23.51 -0.04
N LYS A 843 34.68 22.48 -0.10
CA LYS A 843 36.05 22.46 0.46
C LYS A 843 37.02 21.79 -0.52
N LEU A 844 38.26 22.27 -0.55
CA LEU A 844 39.37 21.60 -1.25
C LEU A 844 40.23 20.83 -0.24
N PHE A 845 40.71 19.67 -0.65
CA PHE A 845 41.50 18.76 0.19
C PHE A 845 42.88 18.48 -0.42
N ILE A 846 43.85 18.17 0.45
CA ILE A 846 45.22 17.77 0.09
C ILE A 846 45.59 16.56 0.95
N ALA A 847 46.43 15.64 0.48
CA ALA A 847 46.91 14.54 1.34
C ALA A 847 48.21 14.94 2.06
N SER A 848 48.28 14.60 3.34
CA SER A 848 49.51 14.63 4.11
C SER A 848 50.46 13.51 3.66
N ARG A 849 51.73 13.59 4.07
CA ARG A 849 52.76 12.55 3.83
C ARG A 849 52.37 11.18 4.39
N ASP A 850 51.47 11.17 5.37
CA ASP A 850 50.95 9.98 6.06
C ASP A 850 49.66 9.42 5.43
N GLY A 851 49.15 10.03 4.35
CA GLY A 851 47.92 9.63 3.67
C GLY A 851 46.62 10.16 4.31
N SER A 852 46.70 10.99 5.36
CA SER A 852 45.54 11.71 5.91
C SER A 852 45.14 12.89 5.03
N LEU A 853 43.83 13.15 4.90
CA LEU A 853 43.33 14.32 4.16
C LEU A 853 43.45 15.56 5.05
N LEU A 854 43.96 16.66 4.52
CA LEU A 854 44.06 17.97 5.15
C LEU A 854 43.11 18.94 4.44
N SER A 855 42.46 19.80 5.20
CA SER A 855 41.65 20.92 4.68
C SER A 855 42.02 22.22 5.38
N VAL A 856 41.77 23.35 4.73
CA VAL A 856 42.04 24.68 5.32
C VAL A 856 40.80 25.13 6.10
N ASN A 857 40.99 25.48 7.38
CA ASN A 857 39.93 25.99 8.25
C ASN A 857 39.68 27.50 8.05
N GLU A 858 38.68 28.07 8.74
CA GLU A 858 38.30 29.50 8.62
C GLU A 858 39.45 30.45 9.04
N SER A 859 40.38 30.00 9.89
CA SER A 859 41.58 30.75 10.30
C SER A 859 42.75 30.67 9.31
N GLY A 860 42.62 29.94 8.21
CA GLY A 860 43.67 29.78 7.21
C GLY A 860 44.76 28.76 7.60
N GLU A 861 44.50 27.94 8.62
CA GLU A 861 45.39 26.89 9.09
C GLU A 861 44.98 25.52 8.50
N LEU A 862 45.95 24.62 8.36
CA LEU A 862 45.71 23.25 7.91
C LEU A 862 45.21 22.40 9.07
N GLU A 863 44.03 21.81 8.92
CA GLU A 863 43.43 20.89 9.89
C GLU A 863 43.29 19.49 9.28
N ASP A 864 43.49 18.46 10.11
CA ASP A 864 43.26 17.06 9.73
C ASP A 864 41.76 16.82 9.52
N ALA A 865 41.40 16.39 8.31
CA ALA A 865 40.05 16.01 7.95
C ALA A 865 39.58 14.73 8.68
N SER A 866 40.43 14.12 9.52
CA SER A 866 40.09 13.07 10.48
C SER A 866 39.01 13.46 11.52
N ASN A 867 38.65 14.74 11.62
CA ASN A 867 37.51 15.21 12.44
C ASN A 867 36.20 15.35 11.65
N LEU A 868 36.23 15.23 10.32
CA LEU A 868 35.06 15.36 9.43
C LEU A 868 34.29 14.04 9.31
N SER A 869 33.03 14.10 8.87
CA SER A 869 32.16 12.91 8.74
C SER A 869 32.79 11.84 7.81
N PRO A 870 32.56 10.54 8.09
CA PRO A 870 33.20 9.44 7.35
C PRO A 870 32.85 9.40 5.86
N GLN A 871 31.70 9.93 5.44
CA GLN A 871 31.25 9.96 4.03
C GLN A 871 31.96 11.03 3.20
N VAL A 872 32.30 12.19 3.78
CA VAL A 872 33.12 13.23 3.12
C VAL A 872 34.51 12.70 2.78
N ARG A 873 35.03 11.76 3.60
CA ARG A 873 36.29 11.06 3.31
C ARG A 873 36.14 10.08 2.14
N GLU A 874 35.03 9.37 2.07
CA GLU A 874 34.77 8.36 1.04
C GLU A 874 34.60 8.99 -0.36
N GLN A 875 33.89 10.12 -0.46
CA GLN A 875 33.78 10.91 -1.70
C GLN A 875 35.11 11.54 -2.15
N ALA A 876 35.98 11.91 -1.23
CA ALA A 876 37.31 12.45 -1.55
C ALA A 876 38.29 11.37 -2.07
N ILE A 877 38.05 10.09 -1.75
CA ILE A 877 38.92 8.96 -2.12
C ILE A 877 38.51 8.31 -3.45
N LEU A 878 37.22 8.35 -3.84
CA LEU A 878 36.66 7.57 -4.96
C LEU A 878 36.66 8.27 -6.33
N GLY A 879 37.31 9.42 -6.49
CA GLY A 879 37.24 10.27 -7.69
C GLY A 879 37.80 9.71 -9.02
N ASP A 880 38.11 8.41 -9.13
CA ASP A 880 38.77 7.81 -10.32
C ASP A 880 38.19 6.45 -10.76
N ALA A 881 36.95 6.10 -10.42
CA ALA A 881 36.33 4.89 -10.96
C ALA A 881 35.57 5.18 -12.28
N ASP A 882 36.21 4.79 -13.39
CA ASP A 882 35.61 4.69 -14.73
C ASP A 882 34.23 3.99 -14.66
N VAL A 883 33.19 4.67 -15.14
CA VAL A 883 31.84 4.11 -15.27
C VAL A 883 31.81 3.26 -16.54
N ASP A 884 31.75 1.94 -16.35
CA ASP A 884 31.72 0.96 -17.43
C ASP A 884 30.41 1.09 -18.25
N MET A 885 30.57 1.45 -19.53
CA MET A 885 29.49 1.60 -20.50
C MET A 885 29.16 0.24 -21.12
N SER A 886 28.09 -0.41 -20.68
CA SER A 886 27.52 -1.56 -21.39
C SER A 886 26.32 -1.14 -22.27
N ASP A 887 26.44 -1.55 -23.53
CA ASP A 887 25.71 -1.24 -24.76
C ASP A 887 24.18 -1.01 -24.77
N VAL A 888 23.83 -0.19 -25.77
CA VAL A 888 22.54 0.30 -26.21
C VAL A 888 21.77 -0.73 -27.05
N VAL A 889 20.52 -1.02 -26.68
CA VAL A 889 19.44 -1.39 -27.63
C VAL A 889 18.15 -0.65 -27.25
N ALA A 890 17.52 -0.04 -28.26
CA ALA A 890 16.50 1.02 -28.22
C ALA A 890 15.03 0.55 -27.96
N PRO A 891 14.00 1.39 -28.17
CA PRO A 891 13.53 2.46 -27.30
C PRO A 891 12.08 2.21 -26.81
N ASP A 892 11.76 2.59 -25.57
CA ASP A 892 10.36 2.80 -25.18
C ASP A 892 10.26 3.90 -24.10
N GLU A 893 9.45 4.91 -24.39
CA GLU A 893 9.20 6.09 -23.58
C GLU A 893 8.27 5.72 -22.42
N SER A 894 8.85 5.45 -21.24
CA SER A 894 8.26 5.70 -19.91
C SER A 894 9.14 5.03 -18.86
N ARG A 895 10.18 5.74 -18.40
CA ARG A 895 10.89 5.39 -17.16
C ARG A 895 10.96 6.60 -16.24
N PRO A 896 10.51 6.49 -14.98
CA PRO A 896 10.82 7.47 -13.96
C PRO A 896 12.34 7.48 -13.77
N SER A 897 12.87 8.66 -13.48
CA SER A 897 14.29 8.91 -13.22
C SER A 897 14.89 7.86 -12.28
N LYS A 898 15.99 7.23 -12.72
CA LYS A 898 16.85 6.40 -11.87
C LYS A 898 17.51 7.30 -10.82
N GLN A 899 16.96 7.36 -9.61
CA GLN A 899 17.76 7.62 -8.40
C GLN A 899 18.24 6.26 -7.88
N GLY A 900 19.55 6.02 -7.97
CA GLY A 900 20.19 4.86 -7.38
C GLY A 900 20.34 5.08 -5.87
N ASN A 901 19.76 4.18 -5.06
CA ASN A 901 19.88 4.19 -3.60
C ASN A 901 21.26 3.69 -3.14
N GLY A 902 22.30 4.49 -3.40
CA GLY A 902 23.49 4.58 -2.56
C GLY A 902 23.41 5.73 -1.53
N GLU A 903 22.36 6.56 -1.59
CA GLU A 903 22.35 7.92 -1.00
C GLU A 903 21.36 8.14 0.15
N SER A 904 20.87 7.11 0.85
CA SER A 904 19.92 7.33 1.95
C SER A 904 20.54 8.06 3.17
N GLY A 905 21.87 8.11 3.28
CA GLY A 905 22.60 8.96 4.24
C GLY A 905 23.10 10.29 3.65
N ALA A 906 23.41 10.32 2.34
CA ALA A 906 24.06 11.47 1.69
C ALA A 906 23.15 12.70 1.57
N HIS A 907 21.82 12.50 1.44
CA HIS A 907 20.86 13.60 1.31
C HIS A 907 20.66 14.42 2.61
N MET A 908 21.09 13.92 3.77
CA MET A 908 20.92 14.58 5.07
C MET A 908 22.16 15.35 5.58
N GLU A 909 23.32 15.21 4.93
CA GLU A 909 24.56 15.93 5.30
C GLU A 909 24.77 17.18 4.41
N SER A 910 23.70 17.90 4.10
CA SER A 910 23.75 19.14 3.32
C SER A 910 22.73 20.15 3.83
N ILE A 911 23.05 21.43 3.74
CA ILE A 911 22.11 22.53 4.03
C ILE A 911 21.04 22.68 2.93
N THR A 912 21.20 22.02 1.78
CA THR A 912 20.36 22.24 0.60
C THR A 912 18.88 21.88 0.82
N PRO A 913 18.51 20.74 1.44
CA PRO A 913 17.11 20.43 1.76
C PRO A 913 16.46 21.44 2.71
N TYR A 914 17.23 21.96 3.68
CA TYR A 914 16.77 22.99 4.61
C TYR A 914 16.45 24.30 3.88
N ILE A 915 17.33 24.71 2.96
CA ILE A 915 17.11 25.89 2.12
C ILE A 915 15.93 25.67 1.17
N HIS A 916 15.77 24.47 0.62
CA HIS A 916 14.65 24.16 -0.26
C HIS A 916 13.30 24.29 0.45
N ALA A 917 13.17 23.67 1.63
CA ALA A 917 11.98 23.77 2.47
C ALA A 917 11.68 25.23 2.85
N LEU A 918 12.69 25.99 3.31
CA LEU A 918 12.52 27.40 3.65
C LEU A 918 12.08 28.24 2.44
N ALA A 919 12.72 28.05 1.29
CA ALA A 919 12.45 28.84 0.10
C ALA A 919 11.02 28.62 -0.43
N ASN A 920 10.54 27.37 -0.47
CA ASN A 920 9.15 27.07 -0.83
C ASN A 920 8.17 27.69 0.18
N PHE A 921 8.42 27.55 1.49
CA PHE A 921 7.59 28.19 2.51
C PHE A 921 7.49 29.71 2.32
N LEU A 922 8.63 30.39 2.14
CA LEU A 922 8.68 31.84 1.95
C LEU A 922 8.03 32.30 0.64
N ALA A 923 8.14 31.51 -0.44
CA ALA A 923 7.50 31.80 -1.72
C ALA A 923 5.97 31.84 -1.62
N ALA A 924 5.37 31.01 -0.77
CA ALA A 924 3.95 31.10 -0.41
C ALA A 924 3.66 32.27 0.53
N TYR A 925 4.34 32.30 1.68
CA TYR A 925 4.06 33.21 2.80
C TYR A 925 4.21 34.69 2.43
N LEU A 926 5.23 35.02 1.64
CA LEU A 926 5.55 36.41 1.26
C LEU A 926 4.67 36.94 0.11
N ASN A 927 3.70 36.18 -0.40
CA ASN A 927 2.72 36.72 -1.35
C ASN A 927 1.87 37.84 -0.70
N ASN A 928 1.70 37.82 0.62
CA ASN A 928 1.04 38.87 1.37
C ASN A 928 1.91 40.11 1.55
N ALA A 929 1.51 41.22 0.92
CA ALA A 929 2.26 42.49 0.96
C ALA A 929 2.51 43.02 2.38
N THR A 930 1.60 42.76 3.33
CA THR A 930 1.76 43.21 4.72
C THR A 930 2.87 42.43 5.43
N LEU A 931 2.84 41.09 5.34
CA LEU A 931 3.83 40.21 5.94
C LEU A 931 5.19 40.41 5.28
N LYS A 932 5.21 40.57 3.94
CA LYS A 932 6.40 40.94 3.18
C LYS A 932 7.05 42.21 3.71
N MET A 933 6.27 43.27 3.96
CA MET A 933 6.79 44.53 4.50
C MET A 933 7.31 44.38 5.94
N MET A 934 6.64 43.59 6.79
CA MET A 934 7.11 43.34 8.16
C MET A 934 8.45 42.57 8.16
N PHE A 935 8.57 41.54 7.32
CA PHE A 935 9.80 40.79 7.11
C PHE A 935 10.95 41.69 6.63
N ILE A 936 10.69 42.57 5.66
CA ILE A 936 11.69 43.55 5.15
C ILE A 936 12.12 44.53 6.26
N ARG A 937 11.19 45.02 7.08
CA ARG A 937 11.49 45.98 8.15
C ARG A 937 12.37 45.39 9.25
N LYS A 938 12.25 44.08 9.49
CA LYS A 938 13.03 43.31 10.47
C LYS A 938 14.38 42.82 9.93
N GLY A 939 14.79 43.24 8.72
CA GLY A 939 16.08 42.88 8.14
C GLY A 939 16.11 41.53 7.43
N GLY A 940 14.96 40.93 7.12
CA GLY A 940 14.89 39.61 6.50
C GLY A 940 15.60 39.49 5.14
N ILE A 941 15.75 40.59 4.39
CA ILE A 941 16.54 40.61 3.14
C ILE A 941 18.00 40.24 3.41
N GLU A 942 18.62 40.82 4.44
CA GLU A 942 20.02 40.58 4.76
C GLU A 942 20.25 39.14 5.21
N LEU A 943 19.33 38.58 6.00
CA LEU A 943 19.40 37.18 6.42
C LEU A 943 19.31 36.20 5.24
N LEU A 944 18.45 36.47 4.26
CA LEU A 944 18.34 35.62 3.06
C LEU A 944 19.58 35.73 2.17
N LEU A 945 20.14 36.93 2.04
CA LEU A 945 21.39 37.12 1.29
C LEU A 945 22.57 36.43 2.00
N ASP A 946 22.60 36.42 3.35
CA ASP A 946 23.59 35.65 4.11
C ASP A 946 23.44 34.13 3.90
N ILE A 947 22.21 33.61 3.74
CA ILE A 947 21.99 32.21 3.37
C ILE A 947 22.51 31.92 1.95
N CYS A 948 22.36 32.87 1.01
CA CYS A 948 22.86 32.74 -0.37
C CYS A 948 24.39 32.69 -0.46
N GLU A 949 25.11 33.15 0.56
CA GLU A 949 26.58 33.10 0.66
C GLU A 949 27.08 32.22 1.82
N SER A 950 26.22 31.35 2.36
CA SER A 950 26.54 30.53 3.52
C SER A 950 27.75 29.62 3.25
N PRO A 951 28.70 29.49 4.21
CA PRO A 951 29.87 28.62 4.03
C PRO A 951 29.53 27.13 3.92
N SER A 952 28.28 26.74 4.26
CA SER A 952 27.76 25.37 4.14
C SER A 952 27.20 25.00 2.76
N LEU A 953 27.18 25.93 1.79
CA LEU A 953 26.64 25.65 0.47
C LEU A 953 27.52 24.62 -0.30
N PRO A 954 26.94 23.53 -0.83
CA PRO A 954 27.69 22.58 -1.64
C PRO A 954 28.04 23.18 -3.00
N ALA A 955 29.08 22.65 -3.66
CA ALA A 955 29.53 23.15 -4.96
C ALA A 955 28.45 23.08 -6.06
N SER A 956 27.52 22.14 -5.96
CA SER A 956 26.40 21.97 -6.90
C SER A 956 25.16 22.82 -6.57
N PHE A 957 25.22 23.68 -5.53
CA PHE A 957 24.04 24.44 -5.07
C PHE A 957 23.40 25.29 -6.17
N GLY A 958 24.20 25.93 -7.04
CA GLY A 958 23.70 26.80 -8.11
C GLY A 958 22.79 26.12 -9.14
N GLU A 959 22.89 24.80 -9.28
CA GLU A 959 22.07 23.98 -10.19
C GLU A 959 20.81 23.39 -9.50
N SER A 960 20.80 23.39 -8.16
CA SER A 960 19.73 22.80 -7.35
C SER A 960 18.38 23.52 -7.52
N ALA A 961 17.29 22.82 -7.20
CA ALA A 961 15.97 23.42 -7.10
C ALA A 961 15.89 24.46 -5.97
N ALA A 962 16.60 24.22 -4.85
CA ALA A 962 16.71 25.13 -3.71
C ALA A 962 17.19 26.53 -4.13
N SER A 963 18.27 26.61 -4.91
CA SER A 963 18.79 27.88 -5.43
C SER A 963 17.77 28.60 -6.30
N ARG A 964 17.06 27.90 -7.20
CA ARG A 964 16.08 28.53 -8.10
C ARG A 964 14.93 29.18 -7.33
N VAL A 965 14.35 28.46 -6.37
CA VAL A 965 13.23 28.98 -5.56
C VAL A 965 13.72 30.11 -4.64
N LEU A 966 14.89 29.98 -4.02
CA LEU A 966 15.46 31.04 -3.18
C LEU A 966 15.70 32.33 -3.97
N ASN A 967 16.26 32.22 -5.18
CA ASN A 967 16.45 33.36 -6.07
C ASN A 967 15.14 34.07 -6.40
N GLN A 968 14.08 33.30 -6.68
CA GLN A 968 12.75 33.84 -6.93
C GLN A 968 12.21 34.62 -5.72
N VAL A 969 12.36 34.09 -4.51
CA VAL A 969 11.98 34.78 -3.26
C VAL A 969 12.74 36.09 -3.09
N VAL A 970 14.07 36.07 -3.29
CA VAL A 970 14.89 37.29 -3.18
C VAL A 970 14.48 38.31 -4.24
N SER A 971 14.23 37.89 -5.48
CA SER A 971 13.76 38.77 -6.57
C SER A 971 12.42 39.44 -6.23
N GLN A 972 11.46 38.70 -5.66
CA GLN A 972 10.19 39.26 -5.19
C GLN A 972 10.35 40.31 -4.08
N LEU A 973 11.37 40.18 -3.22
CA LEU A 973 11.69 41.16 -2.19
C LEU A 973 12.38 42.40 -2.77
N VAL A 974 13.27 42.21 -3.76
CA VAL A 974 13.91 43.30 -4.50
C VAL A 974 12.87 44.13 -5.22
N GLU A 975 11.89 43.51 -5.88
CA GLU A 975 10.80 44.21 -6.55
C GLU A 975 9.96 45.06 -5.59
N GLN A 976 9.71 44.57 -4.37
CA GLN A 976 8.94 45.28 -3.36
C GLN A 976 9.71 46.46 -2.73
N SER A 977 11.01 46.31 -2.49
CA SER A 977 11.84 47.34 -1.84
C SER A 977 13.23 47.44 -2.47
N PRO A 978 13.32 47.93 -3.72
CA PRO A 978 14.58 47.93 -4.46
C PRO A 978 15.62 48.85 -3.81
N VAL A 979 15.18 49.91 -3.12
CA VAL A 979 16.04 50.85 -2.39
C VAL A 979 16.86 50.17 -1.29
N ARG A 980 16.30 49.14 -0.63
CA ARG A 980 16.99 48.41 0.45
C ARG A 980 17.77 47.21 -0.09
N ALA A 981 17.16 46.44 -0.98
CA ALA A 981 17.70 45.15 -1.41
C ALA A 981 18.83 45.29 -2.45
N LEU A 982 18.65 46.17 -3.45
CA LEU A 982 19.52 46.23 -4.63
C LEU A 982 20.96 46.66 -4.29
N PRO A 983 21.22 47.68 -3.43
CA PRO A 983 22.58 48.02 -3.04
C PRO A 983 23.28 46.89 -2.27
N SER A 984 22.55 46.14 -1.46
CA SER A 984 23.11 45.03 -0.69
C SER A 984 23.49 43.85 -1.58
N LEU A 985 22.59 43.48 -2.51
CA LEU A 985 22.81 42.44 -3.51
C LEU A 985 24.02 42.76 -4.40
N LEU A 986 24.10 43.99 -4.93
CA LEU A 986 25.21 44.41 -5.80
C LEU A 986 26.55 44.45 -5.05
N ARG A 987 26.57 44.84 -3.77
CA ARG A 987 27.80 44.82 -2.96
C ARG A 987 28.31 43.40 -2.70
N ARG A 988 27.42 42.46 -2.36
CA ARG A 988 27.81 41.05 -2.17
C ARG A 988 28.29 40.41 -3.47
N ALA A 989 27.64 40.71 -4.58
CA ALA A 989 28.09 40.28 -5.91
C ALA A 989 29.50 40.83 -6.22
N GLN A 990 29.74 42.13 -5.98
CA GLN A 990 31.06 42.74 -6.16
C GLN A 990 32.12 42.08 -5.27
N ALA A 991 31.84 41.94 -3.97
CA ALA A 991 32.76 41.31 -3.02
C ALA A 991 33.11 39.87 -3.43
N SER A 992 32.12 39.10 -3.91
CA SER A 992 32.35 37.74 -4.42
C SER A 992 33.24 37.73 -5.66
N VAL A 993 33.07 38.68 -6.57
CA VAL A 993 33.91 38.82 -7.78
C VAL A 993 35.32 39.31 -7.43
N ASP A 994 35.47 40.20 -6.45
CA ASP A 994 36.77 40.71 -6.00
C ASP A 994 37.64 39.60 -5.40
N VAL A 995 37.03 38.64 -4.69
CA VAL A 995 37.71 37.42 -4.21
C VAL A 995 38.32 36.63 -5.36
N LEU A 996 37.73 36.66 -6.56
CA LEU A 996 38.21 35.99 -7.77
C LEU A 996 39.36 36.73 -8.48
N GLY A 997 39.79 37.88 -7.96
CA GLY A 997 40.91 38.66 -8.48
C GLY A 997 42.16 37.85 -8.85
N PRO A 998 42.62 36.87 -8.03
CA PRO A 998 43.75 36.00 -8.37
C PRO A 998 43.55 35.15 -9.64
N LEU A 999 42.31 34.78 -9.98
CA LEU A 999 41.96 34.05 -11.21
C LEU A 999 41.79 35.00 -12.41
N ALA A 1000 41.28 36.20 -12.16
CA ALA A 1000 41.03 37.24 -13.16
C ALA A 1000 42.32 37.94 -13.64
N ALA A 1001 43.31 38.07 -12.75
CA ALA A 1001 44.64 38.55 -13.10
C ALA A 1001 45.31 37.50 -14.00
N LYS A 1002 45.29 37.72 -15.33
CA LYS A 1002 45.93 36.91 -16.39
C LYS A 1002 47.42 36.64 -16.10
N THR A 1003 47.71 35.81 -15.13
CA THR A 1003 49.05 35.41 -14.75
C THR A 1003 49.32 34.10 -15.47
N ARG A 1004 50.23 34.15 -16.44
CA ARG A 1004 50.89 32.97 -17.03
C ARG A 1004 51.82 32.30 -16.01
N ASN A 1005 51.43 32.26 -14.74
CA ASN A 1005 52.23 31.68 -13.69
C ASN A 1005 52.02 30.17 -13.75
N LEU A 1006 53.07 29.48 -14.18
CA LEU A 1006 53.21 28.03 -14.03
C LEU A 1006 53.74 27.77 -12.61
N PRO A 1007 53.14 26.87 -11.83
CA PRO A 1007 51.99 26.01 -12.18
C PRO A 1007 50.63 26.73 -12.05
N PRO A 1008 49.57 26.25 -12.75
CA PRO A 1008 48.20 26.76 -12.62
C PRO A 1008 47.76 26.86 -11.15
N TYR A 1009 46.89 27.83 -10.85
CA TYR A 1009 46.49 28.13 -9.47
C TYR A 1009 45.98 26.90 -8.69
N PHE A 1010 45.13 26.06 -9.31
CA PHE A 1010 44.61 24.83 -8.68
C PHE A 1010 45.51 23.59 -8.84
N ALA A 1011 46.68 23.71 -9.46
CA ALA A 1011 47.59 22.58 -9.67
C ALA A 1011 47.94 21.78 -8.40
N PRO A 1012 48.09 22.39 -7.20
CA PRO A 1012 48.31 21.63 -5.95
C PRO A 1012 47.20 20.64 -5.59
N PHE A 1013 45.97 20.85 -6.09
CA PHE A 1013 44.79 20.04 -5.80
C PHE A 1013 44.48 18.99 -6.89
N LEU A 1014 45.22 19.01 -8.02
CA LEU A 1014 44.97 18.18 -9.21
C LEU A 1014 46.08 17.14 -9.45
N ALA A 1015 47.06 17.03 -8.56
CA ALA A 1015 48.16 16.07 -8.69
C ALA A 1015 47.69 14.65 -8.29
N PRO A 1016 48.00 13.61 -9.09
CA PRO A 1016 47.55 12.22 -8.86
C PRO A 1016 48.14 11.61 -7.57
N ASP A 1017 49.33 12.07 -7.17
CA ASP A 1017 49.87 11.82 -5.84
C ASP A 1017 49.63 13.09 -5.02
N LEU A 1018 48.58 13.12 -4.20
CA LEU A 1018 48.15 14.24 -3.34
C LEU A 1018 49.21 14.73 -2.31
N GLY A 1019 50.52 14.49 -2.50
CA GLY A 1019 51.59 15.16 -1.77
C GLY A 1019 52.79 14.31 -1.36
N ARG A 1020 53.47 13.61 -2.28
CA ARG A 1020 54.88 13.20 -2.04
C ARG A 1020 55.86 14.12 -2.74
N SER A 1021 56.01 15.32 -2.17
CA SER A 1021 57.24 16.15 -2.13
C SER A 1021 56.93 17.64 -2.25
N ARG A 1022 56.92 18.34 -1.12
CA ARG A 1022 57.61 19.63 -0.98
C ARG A 1022 57.84 19.93 0.51
N ASN A 1023 58.91 20.66 0.80
CA ASN A 1023 59.41 20.92 2.14
C ASN A 1023 58.36 21.70 2.97
N GLU A 1024 58.23 21.36 4.26
CA GLU A 1024 57.28 21.88 5.25
C GLU A 1024 57.36 23.41 5.53
N SER A 1025 58.16 24.16 4.78
CA SER A 1025 58.46 25.57 5.09
C SER A 1025 57.59 26.60 4.35
N GLU A 1026 56.85 26.22 3.31
CA GLU A 1026 55.99 27.16 2.57
C GLU A 1026 54.70 26.45 2.11
N THR A 1027 53.66 26.50 2.94
CA THR A 1027 52.30 26.25 2.47
C THR A 1027 52.02 27.23 1.33
N SER A 1028 51.90 26.73 0.09
CA SER A 1028 51.69 27.59 -1.07
C SER A 1028 50.47 28.47 -0.82
N ALA A 1029 50.56 29.77 -1.09
CA ALA A 1029 49.43 30.70 -0.92
C ALA A 1029 48.15 30.21 -1.61
N ALA A 1030 48.28 29.46 -2.71
CA ALA A 1030 47.17 28.83 -3.44
C ALA A 1030 46.44 27.73 -2.65
N VAL A 1031 47.14 27.02 -1.76
CA VAL A 1031 46.54 26.02 -0.86
C VAL A 1031 45.68 26.70 0.19
N VAL A 1032 46.21 27.74 0.82
CA VAL A 1032 45.53 28.49 1.89
C VAL A 1032 44.30 29.23 1.36
N THR A 1033 44.37 29.78 0.14
CA THR A 1033 43.28 30.59 -0.44
C THR A 1033 42.36 29.85 -1.42
N GLY A 1034 42.65 28.58 -1.73
CA GLY A 1034 41.91 27.77 -2.70
C GLY A 1034 40.44 27.53 -2.34
N THR A 1035 40.15 27.12 -1.10
CA THR A 1035 38.76 26.91 -0.64
C THR A 1035 37.96 28.22 -0.69
N THR A 1036 38.57 29.35 -0.31
CA THR A 1036 37.96 30.68 -0.37
C THR A 1036 37.60 31.08 -1.81
N LEU A 1037 38.45 30.74 -2.79
CA LEU A 1037 38.15 30.99 -4.20
C LEU A 1037 37.01 30.15 -4.74
N VAL A 1038 36.94 28.86 -4.41
CA VAL A 1038 35.83 27.99 -4.84
C VAL A 1038 34.50 28.48 -4.26
N LYS A 1039 34.49 28.87 -2.97
CA LYS A 1039 33.32 29.51 -2.36
C LYS A 1039 32.99 30.85 -3.03
N GLY A 1040 34.00 31.66 -3.36
CA GLY A 1040 33.82 32.91 -4.11
C GLY A 1040 33.21 32.71 -5.50
N LEU A 1041 33.58 31.63 -6.21
CA LEU A 1041 33.00 31.28 -7.52
C LEU A 1041 31.51 30.93 -7.37
N LEU A 1042 31.18 30.10 -6.39
CA LEU A 1042 29.81 29.70 -6.08
C LEU A 1042 28.93 30.91 -5.70
N ASN A 1043 29.45 31.79 -4.84
CA ASN A 1043 28.74 32.99 -4.40
C ASN A 1043 28.54 33.97 -5.57
N ALA A 1044 29.57 34.19 -6.40
CA ALA A 1044 29.47 35.04 -7.58
C ALA A 1044 28.42 34.51 -8.56
N GLN A 1045 28.44 33.20 -8.87
CA GLN A 1045 27.44 32.56 -9.71
C GLN A 1045 26.02 32.76 -9.15
N THR A 1046 25.85 32.54 -7.84
CA THR A 1046 24.55 32.67 -7.17
C THR A 1046 24.02 34.10 -7.26
N PHE A 1047 24.81 35.11 -6.87
CA PHE A 1047 24.36 36.51 -6.89
C PHE A 1047 24.16 37.07 -8.31
N ILE A 1048 25.01 36.70 -9.27
CA ILE A 1048 24.81 37.11 -10.68
C ILE A 1048 23.49 36.56 -11.21
N LYS A 1049 23.15 35.32 -10.87
CA LYS A 1049 21.88 34.69 -11.25
C LYS A 1049 20.69 35.41 -10.59
N ILE A 1050 20.77 35.74 -9.30
CA ILE A 1050 19.73 36.54 -8.61
C ILE A 1050 19.56 37.91 -9.29
N ILE A 1051 20.66 38.60 -9.61
CA ILE A 1051 20.62 39.89 -10.31
C ILE A 1051 19.93 39.72 -11.68
N ALA A 1052 20.28 38.68 -12.44
CA ALA A 1052 19.63 38.40 -13.72
C ALA A 1052 18.12 38.16 -13.56
N ASP A 1053 17.72 37.41 -12.54
CA ASP A 1053 16.32 37.11 -12.22
C ASP A 1053 15.52 38.37 -11.83
N CYS A 1054 16.16 39.40 -11.27
CA CYS A 1054 15.54 40.70 -10.97
C CYS A 1054 15.22 41.54 -12.22
N PHE A 1055 15.87 41.30 -13.36
CA PHE A 1055 15.71 42.09 -14.59
C PHE A 1055 15.08 41.31 -15.75
N VAL A 1056 14.47 40.15 -15.48
CA VAL A 1056 13.84 39.29 -16.51
C VAL A 1056 12.71 40.01 -17.23
N THR A 1057 12.71 39.90 -18.56
CA THR A 1057 11.74 40.53 -19.45
C THR A 1057 10.36 39.90 -19.30
N THR A 1058 9.35 40.71 -18.98
CA THR A 1058 7.95 40.34 -19.22
C THR A 1058 7.70 40.23 -20.74
N ARG A 1059 6.55 39.70 -21.16
CA ARG A 1059 6.21 39.35 -22.57
C ARG A 1059 6.45 40.45 -23.64
N SER A 1060 6.75 41.69 -23.25
CA SER A 1060 7.30 42.74 -24.10
C SER A 1060 8.82 42.85 -23.88
N SER A 1061 9.62 42.74 -24.94
CA SER A 1061 11.10 42.73 -24.96
C SER A 1061 11.83 44.00 -24.44
N GLY A 1062 11.28 44.72 -23.46
CA GLY A 1062 11.89 45.87 -22.80
C GLY A 1062 12.44 45.50 -21.42
N LEU A 1063 13.72 45.80 -21.18
CA LEU A 1063 14.33 45.79 -19.86
C LEU A 1063 13.96 47.10 -19.13
N SER A 1064 13.25 47.00 -18.02
CA SER A 1064 12.95 48.14 -17.14
C SER A 1064 13.85 48.08 -15.92
N PHE A 1065 14.64 49.14 -15.70
CA PHE A 1065 15.39 49.28 -14.45
C PHE A 1065 14.46 49.73 -13.32
N TYR A 1066 14.77 49.32 -12.09
CA TYR A 1066 14.10 49.87 -10.92
C TYR A 1066 14.39 51.37 -10.80
N PRO A 1067 13.44 52.19 -10.29
CA PRO A 1067 13.61 53.63 -10.12
C PRO A 1067 14.51 53.95 -8.91
N VAL A 1068 15.73 53.40 -8.89
CA VAL A 1068 16.73 53.56 -7.81
C VAL A 1068 18.08 53.86 -8.44
N ASN A 1069 18.77 54.89 -7.94
CA ASN A 1069 20.10 55.27 -8.44
C ASN A 1069 21.18 54.39 -7.79
N VAL A 1070 21.63 53.36 -8.52
CA VAL A 1070 22.73 52.45 -8.15
C VAL A 1070 23.78 52.37 -9.28
N TYR A 1071 23.94 53.45 -10.05
CA TYR A 1071 24.77 53.46 -11.25
C TYR A 1071 26.26 53.24 -10.97
N ASP A 1072 26.74 53.77 -9.84
CA ASP A 1072 28.07 53.56 -9.27
C ASP A 1072 28.39 52.08 -9.05
N TYR A 1073 27.43 51.30 -8.54
CA TYR A 1073 27.58 49.85 -8.37
C TYR A 1073 27.71 49.13 -9.71
N TYR A 1074 26.87 49.45 -10.70
CA TYR A 1074 26.96 48.83 -12.03
C TYR A 1074 28.27 49.14 -12.74
N LEU A 1075 28.77 50.38 -12.63
CA LEU A 1075 30.05 50.79 -13.21
C LEU A 1075 31.25 50.03 -12.60
N THR A 1076 31.11 49.53 -11.37
CA THR A 1076 32.16 48.76 -10.70
C THR A 1076 32.06 47.27 -11.03
N LEU A 1077 30.85 46.71 -11.01
CA LEU A 1077 30.60 45.27 -11.18
C LEU A 1077 30.81 44.78 -12.61
N MET A 1078 30.30 45.52 -13.61
CA MET A 1078 30.39 45.06 -15.01
C MET A 1078 31.84 44.90 -15.50
N PRO A 1079 32.77 45.85 -15.26
CA PRO A 1079 34.17 45.67 -15.64
C PRO A 1079 34.86 44.55 -14.85
N ALA A 1080 34.51 44.36 -13.57
CA ALA A 1080 35.09 43.32 -12.72
C ALA A 1080 34.72 41.90 -13.16
N MET A 1081 33.55 41.71 -13.77
CA MET A 1081 33.10 40.42 -14.31
C MET A 1081 33.75 40.04 -15.66
N ALA A 1082 34.16 41.03 -16.47
CA ALA A 1082 34.70 40.83 -17.82
C ALA A 1082 35.91 39.87 -17.96
N PRO A 1083 36.81 39.68 -16.96
CA PRO A 1083 37.95 38.77 -17.08
C PRO A 1083 37.62 37.30 -16.76
N LEU A 1084 36.44 37.00 -16.20
CA LEU A 1084 36.06 35.64 -15.80
C LEU A 1084 35.73 34.78 -17.04
N PRO A 1085 36.17 33.51 -17.11
CA PRO A 1085 35.92 32.66 -18.27
C PRO A 1085 34.42 32.38 -18.45
N HIS A 1086 33.90 32.68 -19.65
CA HIS A 1086 32.55 32.29 -20.06
C HIS A 1086 32.46 30.78 -20.32
N ASP A 1087 31.34 30.19 -19.92
CA ASP A 1087 30.98 28.78 -20.16
C ASP A 1087 31.18 28.37 -21.64
N PRO A 1088 32.00 27.35 -21.95
CA PRO A 1088 32.23 26.89 -23.31
C PRO A 1088 31.03 26.14 -23.93
N GLN A 1089 29.99 25.79 -23.18
CA GLN A 1089 28.86 24.99 -23.71
C GLN A 1089 27.86 25.78 -24.56
N ASN A 1090 27.84 27.11 -24.52
CA ASN A 1090 26.86 27.90 -25.27
C ASN A 1090 27.44 28.59 -26.52
N LYS A 1091 28.21 27.84 -27.33
CA LYS A 1091 28.65 28.28 -28.68
C LYS A 1091 27.53 28.16 -29.72
N SER A 1092 26.40 28.80 -29.49
CA SER A 1092 25.39 28.99 -30.54
C SER A 1092 24.52 30.22 -30.29
N SER A 1093 25.13 31.39 -30.09
CA SER A 1093 24.47 32.65 -30.46
C SER A 1093 25.54 33.71 -30.79
N PRO A 1094 25.48 34.37 -31.96
CA PRO A 1094 26.39 35.46 -32.26
C PRO A 1094 25.90 36.69 -31.52
N VAL A 1095 26.47 36.98 -30.35
CA VAL A 1095 26.24 38.27 -29.68
C VAL A 1095 26.91 39.35 -30.51
N ARG A 1096 26.07 40.17 -31.14
CA ARG A 1096 26.42 41.41 -31.83
C ARG A 1096 27.24 42.31 -30.92
N ASP A 1097 28.28 42.83 -31.53
CA ASP A 1097 29.15 43.92 -31.11
C ASP A 1097 28.66 44.84 -29.99
N SER A 1098 29.56 44.98 -29.03
CA SER A 1098 29.79 46.11 -28.15
C SER A 1098 29.70 47.47 -28.87
N LYS A 1099 28.49 47.98 -29.09
CA LYS A 1099 28.23 49.40 -29.39
C LYS A 1099 26.80 49.76 -28.97
N ILE A 1100 26.55 49.93 -27.67
CA ILE A 1100 25.63 50.94 -27.11
C ILE A 1100 26.02 51.04 -25.63
N MET A 1101 26.97 51.92 -25.33
CA MET A 1101 27.10 52.55 -24.01
C MET A 1101 28.10 53.70 -24.16
N LYS A 1102 27.56 54.90 -24.35
CA LYS A 1102 28.16 56.21 -24.06
C LYS A 1102 27.17 57.29 -24.53
N PRO A 1103 27.12 58.41 -23.79
CA PRO A 1103 26.27 58.63 -22.62
C PRO A 1103 24.76 58.64 -22.92
#